data_AF-A0A4Q4TZK2-F1
#
_entry.id   AF-A0A4Q4TZK2-F1
#
_cell.length_a   1.000
_cell.length_b   1.000
_cell.length_c   1.000
_cell.angle_alpha   90.00
_cell.angle_beta   90.00
_cell.angle_gamma   90.00
#
_symmetry.space_group_name_H-M   'P 1'
#
loop_
_entity.id
_entity.type
_entity.pdbx_description
1 polymer ?
#
loop_
_entity_poly.entity_id
_entity_poly.type
_entity_poly.pdbx_seq_one_letter_code
_entity_poly.pdbx_strand_id
1 'polypeptide(L)'
;MSHRKFEAPRHGSLAFLPRKRAARHRGKVKSFPKDDPKKPVHLTAFMGYKAGMTTIVRDLDRPGAKSHKKEVVEAVTIVDTPPLIVVGLVGYIETPRGLRSLTTVWAEHLSDEVKRRFYKNWYKSKKKAFTKYAKKHSENSGASITRELERIKKYCTVVRVLAHTQIRKTPLKQKKAHLMEIQINGGSVADKVAFGQGLFEKPVEIDSVFEQDEVIDVIGVTKGHGFNGVTARWGTKKLPRKTHKGLRKIACIGAWHPAHVQWTVARAGQMGYHHRTSVNHKIYRIGKGDNEANASTEQDITKKTITPLGGFVRYGEVKNDFVMVKGSIPGVKKRVVTLRKSLFTHTSRKALEKVQLKWIDTSSEFGHGAFQTPAEKKQFQGTLKKDLVQSSLHRRSISSVSSLRDLRPASSDRDSAAAAAAAAAGLRALGVKGRGAFELLHPAAAATAPSHHHQRYYYYYYYYHYHYHPLSPGGCPNPRTPPPSSISRTTTTRPPFLPVTTRSPFATSPTAAKMASDDDYMAFLDKANRDPSEGATAAATARGGSKGGELKATDAGVRIPPEIAEATRDAFYVSDADEPFVPVCLTWDEDGKGLPDEEEFASLIQHPDPANANIEIQDPADWDPRGQYAELLDAVRKATKGADVRVYRVPRAGARVEYWLVASEGTSKEARLVGVKALAIES
;
A
#
# COMPACT_ATOMS: atom_id res chain seq x y z
N MET A 1 28.35 -8.69 19.86
CA MET A 1 27.23 -8.20 19.03
C MET A 1 27.40 -6.71 18.85
N SER A 2 27.61 -6.23 17.61
CA SER A 2 27.75 -4.79 17.36
C SER A 2 26.37 -4.12 17.32
N HIS A 3 26.26 -2.94 17.93
CA HIS A 3 25.06 -2.12 17.82
C HIS A 3 24.99 -1.47 16.43
N ARG A 4 23.80 -1.07 16.00
CA ARG A 4 23.64 -0.39 14.71
C ARG A 4 24.34 0.97 14.75
N LYS A 5 25.25 1.24 13.82
CA LYS A 5 26.05 2.48 13.74
C LYS A 5 25.23 3.78 13.76
N PHE A 6 24.06 3.80 13.11
CA PHE A 6 23.16 4.96 13.10
C PHE A 6 21.71 4.52 13.30
N GLU A 7 20.99 5.22 14.17
CA GLU A 7 19.59 4.92 14.45
C GLU A 7 18.66 5.52 13.39
N ALA A 8 17.58 4.79 13.10
CA ALA A 8 16.48 5.26 12.28
C ALA A 8 15.21 4.54 12.69
N PRO A 9 14.03 5.16 12.55
CA PRO A 9 12.77 4.49 12.83
C PRO A 9 12.61 3.24 11.95
N ARG A 10 11.88 2.27 12.46
CA ARG A 10 11.58 1.05 11.72
C ARG A 10 10.77 1.34 10.45
N HIS A 11 10.97 0.53 9.41
CA HIS A 11 10.16 0.61 8.20
C HIS A 11 8.79 -0.05 8.39
N GLY A 12 7.78 0.78 8.62
CA GLY A 12 6.38 0.39 8.70
C GLY A 12 5.91 -0.07 10.08
N SER A 13 4.66 0.28 10.40
CA SER A 13 4.02 -0.13 11.65
C SER A 13 3.66 -1.62 11.66
N LEU A 14 4.00 -2.28 12.78
CA LEU A 14 3.71 -3.68 13.05
C LEU A 14 2.23 -3.94 13.40
N ALA A 15 1.50 -2.91 13.87
CA ALA A 15 0.09 -3.02 14.21
C ALA A 15 -0.81 -3.42 13.02
N PHE A 16 -0.30 -3.26 11.78
CA PHE A 16 -1.01 -3.63 10.56
C PHE A 16 -0.56 -4.97 9.98
N LEU A 17 0.17 -5.78 10.74
CA LEU A 17 0.44 -7.18 10.42
C LEU A 17 -0.71 -8.10 10.89
N PRO A 18 -0.91 -9.26 10.24
CA PRO A 18 -0.30 -9.66 8.98
C PRO A 18 -0.86 -8.86 7.79
N ARG A 19 0.03 -8.41 6.89
CA ARG A 19 -0.33 -7.66 5.66
C ARG A 19 -0.85 -8.59 4.56
N LYS A 20 -2.00 -9.25 4.82
CA LYS A 20 -2.70 -10.15 3.90
C LYS A 20 -3.94 -9.49 3.28
N ARG A 21 -4.52 -10.14 2.27
CA ARG A 21 -5.80 -9.70 1.67
C ARG A 21 -6.92 -9.74 2.72
N ALA A 22 -7.79 -8.74 2.71
CA ALA A 22 -9.00 -8.73 3.52
C ALA A 22 -9.91 -9.90 3.12
N ALA A 23 -10.46 -10.62 4.10
CA ALA A 23 -11.36 -11.74 3.84
C ALA A 23 -12.74 -11.30 3.32
N ARG A 24 -13.10 -10.02 3.50
CA ARG A 24 -14.39 -9.46 3.11
C ARG A 24 -14.15 -8.17 2.33
N HIS A 25 -14.97 -7.92 1.31
CA HIS A 25 -14.89 -6.72 0.47
C HIS A 25 -15.40 -5.45 1.18
N ARG A 26 -16.38 -5.61 2.09
CA ARG A 26 -16.97 -4.50 2.84
C ARG A 26 -16.17 -4.22 4.11
N GLY A 27 -16.12 -2.94 4.53
CA GLY A 27 -15.74 -2.57 5.87
C GLY A 27 -16.54 -3.34 6.93
N LYS A 28 -15.84 -4.04 7.83
CA LYS A 28 -16.46 -4.66 9.00
C LYS A 28 -16.22 -3.73 10.18
N VAL A 29 -17.30 -3.23 10.77
CA VAL A 29 -17.23 -2.55 12.06
C VAL A 29 -16.85 -3.61 13.11
N LYS A 30 -15.66 -3.47 13.70
CA LYS A 30 -15.20 -4.36 14.79
C LYS A 30 -15.69 -3.89 16.16
N SER A 31 -15.83 -2.57 16.31
CA SER A 31 -16.30 -1.90 17.53
C SER A 31 -17.23 -0.78 17.11
N PHE A 32 -18.40 -0.70 17.73
CA PHE A 32 -19.31 0.43 17.58
C PHE A 32 -18.98 1.51 18.64
N PRO A 33 -19.49 2.75 18.49
CA PRO A 33 -19.38 3.77 19.53
C PRO A 33 -19.90 3.25 20.87
N LYS A 34 -19.34 3.77 21.96
CA LYS A 34 -19.79 3.42 23.30
C LYS A 34 -21.27 3.80 23.45
N ASP A 35 -22.03 2.90 24.03
CA ASP A 35 -23.45 3.10 24.26
C ASP A 35 -23.68 3.98 25.49
N ASP A 36 -24.60 4.94 25.36
CA ASP A 36 -24.95 5.91 26.40
C ASP A 36 -26.47 5.94 26.56
N PRO A 37 -27.03 5.31 27.62
CA PRO A 37 -28.47 5.20 27.82
C PRO A 37 -29.19 6.56 27.94
N LYS A 38 -28.48 7.64 28.27
CA LYS A 38 -29.07 8.98 28.42
C LYS A 38 -29.42 9.63 27.09
N LYS A 39 -28.76 9.20 26.00
CA LYS A 39 -28.99 9.76 24.66
C LYS A 39 -30.21 9.11 24.01
N PRO A 40 -30.90 9.83 23.11
CA PRO A 40 -31.98 9.24 22.32
C PRO A 40 -31.47 8.06 21.49
N VAL A 41 -32.37 7.14 21.21
CA VAL A 41 -32.09 5.94 20.42
C VAL A 41 -31.71 6.34 18.99
N HIS A 42 -30.55 5.89 18.51
CA HIS A 42 -30.04 6.25 17.19
C HIS A 42 -29.21 5.12 16.55
N LEU A 43 -29.05 5.22 15.22
CA LEU A 43 -28.18 4.34 14.44
C LEU A 43 -26.72 4.85 14.45
N THR A 44 -25.78 3.91 14.41
CA THR A 44 -24.35 4.21 14.60
C THR A 44 -23.50 4.17 13.32
N ALA A 45 -24.04 3.63 12.24
CA ALA A 45 -23.30 3.43 11.00
C ALA A 45 -24.21 3.40 9.77
N PHE A 46 -23.64 3.68 8.60
CA PHE A 46 -24.30 3.65 7.30
C PHE A 46 -23.37 3.05 6.23
N MET A 47 -23.90 2.64 5.08
CA MET A 47 -23.11 2.18 3.93
C MET A 47 -23.29 3.10 2.75
N GLY A 48 -22.18 3.48 2.12
CA GLY A 48 -22.18 4.20 0.86
C GLY A 48 -21.17 3.62 -0.12
N TYR A 49 -21.09 4.22 -1.31
CA TYR A 49 -20.18 3.84 -2.37
C TYR A 49 -19.30 5.02 -2.74
N LYS A 50 -17.99 4.81 -2.78
CA LYS A 50 -17.05 5.86 -3.18
C LYS A 50 -17.28 6.23 -4.66
N ALA A 51 -17.77 7.43 -4.93
CA ALA A 51 -18.03 7.91 -6.29
C ALA A 51 -16.77 8.48 -6.93
N GLY A 52 -16.20 9.51 -6.30
CA GLY A 52 -15.02 10.22 -6.78
C GLY A 52 -14.49 11.21 -5.76
N MET A 53 -13.60 12.08 -6.21
CA MET A 53 -13.08 13.19 -5.42
C MET A 53 -13.26 14.46 -6.24
N THR A 54 -13.34 15.59 -5.54
CA THR A 54 -13.37 16.93 -6.11
C THR A 54 -12.67 17.88 -5.12
N THR A 55 -12.61 19.17 -5.42
CA THR A 55 -12.10 20.21 -4.54
C THR A 55 -13.19 21.18 -4.13
N ILE A 56 -13.01 21.82 -2.98
CA ILE A 56 -13.90 22.86 -2.48
C ILE A 56 -13.10 24.09 -2.08
N VAL A 57 -13.77 25.24 -2.05
CA VAL A 57 -13.31 26.44 -1.37
C VAL A 57 -14.23 26.68 -0.18
N ARG A 58 -13.62 26.99 0.97
CA ARG A 58 -14.33 27.38 2.19
C ARG A 58 -13.53 28.41 2.96
N ASP A 59 -14.19 29.17 3.80
CA ASP A 59 -13.50 29.97 4.80
C ASP A 59 -13.03 29.10 5.96
N LEU A 60 -11.81 29.39 6.45
CA LEU A 60 -11.28 28.74 7.63
C LEU A 60 -11.52 29.60 8.86
N ASP A 61 -12.55 29.27 9.64
CA ASP A 61 -12.76 29.88 10.95
C ASP A 61 -12.04 29.09 12.05
N ARG A 62 -10.73 29.36 12.18
CA ARG A 62 -9.93 28.81 13.28
C ARG A 62 -8.99 29.86 13.88
N PRO A 63 -9.37 30.53 14.98
CA PRO A 63 -8.49 31.45 15.69
C PRO A 63 -7.14 30.80 16.04
N GLY A 64 -6.04 31.49 15.73
CA GLY A 64 -4.66 31.01 15.90
C GLY A 64 -4.08 30.26 14.71
N ALA A 65 -4.85 29.94 13.67
CA ALA A 65 -4.31 29.41 12.42
C ALA A 65 -3.82 30.55 11.50
N LYS A 66 -2.72 30.33 10.77
CA LYS A 66 -2.20 31.30 9.77
C LYS A 66 -3.23 31.67 8.69
N SER A 67 -4.13 30.74 8.39
CA SER A 67 -5.20 30.90 7.40
C SER A 67 -6.56 31.26 8.03
N HIS A 68 -6.60 31.73 9.27
CA HIS A 68 -7.85 32.18 9.88
C HIS A 68 -8.50 33.30 9.07
N LYS A 69 -9.81 33.19 8.79
CA LYS A 69 -10.59 34.09 7.94
C LYS A 69 -10.04 34.24 6.51
N LYS A 70 -9.29 33.24 6.05
CA LYS A 70 -8.85 33.13 4.66
C LYS A 70 -9.54 31.94 4.00
N GLU A 71 -9.71 32.07 2.70
CA GLU A 71 -10.20 30.99 1.85
C GLU A 71 -9.15 29.89 1.75
N VAL A 72 -9.59 28.65 1.92
CA VAL A 72 -8.75 27.47 1.76
C VAL A 72 -9.38 26.52 0.76
N VAL A 73 -8.53 26.00 -0.14
CA VAL A 73 -8.90 24.93 -1.05
C VAL A 73 -8.61 23.59 -0.38
N GLU A 74 -9.60 22.73 -0.30
CA GLU A 74 -9.44 21.40 0.29
C GLU A 74 -9.99 20.31 -0.63
N ALA A 75 -9.27 19.20 -0.71
CA ALA A 75 -9.73 18.02 -1.42
C ALA A 75 -10.82 17.29 -0.61
N VAL A 76 -11.86 16.83 -1.31
CA VAL A 76 -12.99 16.11 -0.73
C VAL A 76 -13.26 14.82 -1.50
N THR A 77 -13.84 13.84 -0.80
CA THR A 77 -14.35 12.61 -1.42
C THR A 77 -15.87 12.62 -1.37
N ILE A 78 -16.49 12.30 -2.50
CA ILE A 78 -17.95 12.11 -2.60
C ILE A 78 -18.28 10.63 -2.43
N VAL A 79 -19.19 10.35 -1.51
CA VAL A 79 -19.73 9.02 -1.23
C VAL A 79 -21.22 9.03 -1.56
N ASP A 80 -21.61 8.27 -2.58
CA ASP A 80 -23.01 8.03 -2.95
C ASP A 80 -23.66 7.11 -1.91
N THR A 81 -24.71 7.59 -1.25
CA THR A 81 -25.38 6.96 -0.11
C THR A 81 -26.85 6.71 -0.43
N PRO A 82 -27.17 5.66 -1.22
CA PRO A 82 -28.56 5.27 -1.42
C PRO A 82 -29.18 4.86 -0.06
N PRO A 83 -30.49 5.09 0.15
CA PRO A 83 -31.17 4.72 1.38
C PRO A 83 -30.99 3.24 1.72
N LEU A 84 -30.80 2.94 3.01
CA LEU A 84 -30.71 1.56 3.50
C LEU A 84 -32.10 1.07 3.87
N ILE A 85 -32.43 -0.19 3.56
CA ILE A 85 -33.65 -0.81 4.08
C ILE A 85 -33.28 -1.69 5.26
N VAL A 86 -34.01 -1.52 6.35
CA VAL A 86 -33.92 -2.37 7.52
C VAL A 86 -34.79 -3.61 7.32
N VAL A 87 -34.18 -4.80 7.47
CA VAL A 87 -34.82 -6.10 7.20
C VAL A 87 -34.85 -7.02 8.41
N GLY A 88 -34.30 -6.60 9.54
CA GLY A 88 -34.32 -7.42 10.74
C GLY A 88 -33.58 -6.81 11.91
N LEU A 89 -33.58 -7.55 13.01
CA LEU A 89 -33.02 -7.18 14.30
C LEU A 89 -32.33 -8.39 14.92
N VAL A 90 -31.16 -8.19 15.49
CA VAL A 90 -30.32 -9.21 16.14
C VAL A 90 -30.11 -8.78 17.58
N GLY A 91 -30.47 -9.66 18.51
CA GLY A 91 -30.17 -9.50 19.92
C GLY A 91 -28.88 -10.22 20.30
N TYR A 92 -28.02 -9.55 21.06
CA TYR A 92 -26.80 -10.12 21.61
C TYR A 92 -26.87 -10.20 23.13
N ILE A 93 -26.53 -11.38 23.66
CA ILE A 93 -26.36 -11.63 25.09
C ILE A 93 -24.87 -11.57 25.44
N GLU A 94 -24.56 -10.97 26.58
CA GLU A 94 -23.22 -11.00 27.15
C GLU A 94 -23.00 -12.32 27.89
N THR A 95 -21.94 -13.03 27.51
CA THR A 95 -21.51 -14.26 28.18
C THR A 95 -20.07 -14.08 28.66
N PRO A 96 -19.56 -14.90 29.59
CA PRO A 96 -18.17 -14.83 30.02
C PRO A 96 -17.14 -14.99 28.88
N ARG A 97 -17.55 -15.57 27.73
CA ARG A 97 -16.72 -15.72 26.53
C ARG A 97 -16.88 -14.56 25.51
N GLY A 98 -17.67 -13.54 25.85
CA GLY A 98 -18.00 -12.40 25.01
C GLY A 98 -19.46 -12.39 24.54
N LEU A 99 -19.76 -11.53 23.56
CA LEU A 99 -21.11 -11.37 23.01
C LEU A 99 -21.50 -12.55 22.12
N ARG A 100 -22.65 -13.18 22.41
CA ARG A 100 -23.25 -14.25 21.59
C ARG A 100 -24.57 -13.77 21.02
N SER A 101 -24.85 -14.05 19.75
CA SER A 101 -26.16 -13.78 19.15
C SER A 101 -27.21 -14.71 19.77
N LEU A 102 -28.28 -14.14 20.33
CA LEU A 102 -29.37 -14.90 20.95
C LEU A 102 -30.40 -15.31 19.89
N THR A 103 -30.98 -14.33 19.20
CA THR A 103 -32.01 -14.50 18.18
C THR A 103 -31.87 -13.42 17.11
N THR A 104 -32.35 -13.75 15.91
CA THR A 104 -32.44 -12.82 14.77
C THR A 104 -33.86 -12.83 14.26
N VAL A 105 -34.53 -11.70 14.42
CA VAL A 105 -35.87 -11.44 13.88
C VAL A 105 -35.70 -10.80 12.51
N TRP A 106 -36.38 -11.33 11.50
CA TRP A 106 -36.46 -10.71 10.17
C TRP A 106 -37.86 -10.11 9.94
N ALA A 107 -37.89 -9.08 9.10
CA ALA A 107 -39.10 -8.51 8.53
C ALA A 107 -39.84 -9.52 7.65
N GLU A 108 -41.09 -9.21 7.30
CA GLU A 108 -41.95 -10.10 6.51
C GLU A 108 -41.56 -10.05 5.03
N HIS A 109 -41.44 -8.85 4.48
CA HIS A 109 -41.16 -8.61 3.07
C HIS A 109 -39.69 -8.26 2.83
N LEU A 110 -38.92 -9.26 2.41
CA LEU A 110 -37.53 -9.06 1.98
C LEU A 110 -37.42 -8.83 0.47
N SER A 111 -36.70 -7.77 0.10
CA SER A 111 -36.37 -7.45 -1.29
C SER A 111 -35.49 -8.53 -1.96
N ASP A 112 -35.67 -8.69 -3.27
CA ASP A 112 -34.88 -9.63 -4.07
C ASP A 112 -33.37 -9.34 -4.05
N GLU A 113 -32.98 -8.08 -3.86
CA GLU A 113 -31.56 -7.68 -3.78
C GLU A 113 -30.85 -8.29 -2.57
N VAL A 114 -31.56 -8.43 -1.45
CA VAL A 114 -31.07 -9.10 -0.24
C VAL A 114 -31.15 -10.60 -0.37
N LYS A 115 -32.22 -11.14 -0.95
CA LYS A 115 -32.33 -12.58 -1.18
C LYS A 115 -31.18 -13.08 -2.05
N ARG A 116 -30.72 -12.27 -3.03
CA ARG A 116 -29.48 -12.52 -3.80
C ARG A 116 -28.22 -12.66 -2.93
N ARG A 117 -28.20 -12.15 -1.69
CA ARG A 117 -27.08 -12.30 -0.75
C ARG A 117 -26.77 -13.77 -0.47
N PHE A 118 -27.82 -14.57 -0.32
CA PHE A 118 -27.82 -15.98 0.07
C PHE A 118 -27.52 -16.94 -1.09
N TYR A 119 -27.46 -16.43 -2.32
CA TYR A 119 -27.12 -17.23 -3.50
C TYR A 119 -25.79 -16.80 -4.10
N LYS A 120 -25.06 -17.77 -4.67
CA LYS A 120 -23.94 -17.51 -5.59
C LYS A 120 -24.46 -17.11 -6.96
N ASN A 121 -25.41 -17.90 -7.51
CA ASN A 121 -26.09 -17.61 -8.77
C ASN A 121 -27.60 -17.52 -8.54
N TRP A 122 -28.17 -16.33 -8.68
CA TRP A 122 -29.59 -16.07 -8.46
C TRP A 122 -30.48 -16.67 -9.56
N TYR A 123 -30.08 -16.52 -10.82
CA TYR A 123 -30.93 -16.87 -11.97
C TYR A 123 -31.07 -18.38 -12.17
N LYS A 124 -30.05 -19.16 -11.79
CA LYS A 124 -30.10 -20.63 -11.80
C LYS A 124 -30.72 -21.25 -10.55
N SER A 125 -31.10 -20.43 -9.56
CA SER A 125 -31.67 -20.92 -8.30
C SER A 125 -33.19 -20.95 -8.33
N LYS A 126 -33.82 -21.81 -7.51
CA LYS A 126 -35.28 -21.84 -7.30
C LYS A 126 -35.80 -20.65 -6.47
N LYS A 127 -34.91 -19.74 -6.00
CA LYS A 127 -35.23 -18.52 -5.24
C LYS A 127 -36.08 -18.74 -3.98
N LYS A 128 -35.93 -19.89 -3.30
CA LYS A 128 -36.72 -20.28 -2.11
C LYS A 128 -36.22 -19.69 -0.77
N ALA A 129 -35.39 -18.64 -0.80
CA ALA A 129 -34.88 -18.04 0.43
C ALA A 129 -36.00 -17.23 1.11
N PHE A 130 -36.14 -17.38 2.43
CA PHE A 130 -37.17 -16.73 3.25
C PHE A 130 -38.63 -17.09 2.95
N THR A 131 -38.93 -18.02 2.03
CA THR A 131 -40.33 -18.38 1.71
C THR A 131 -41.05 -19.03 2.90
N LYS A 132 -40.38 -19.86 3.68
CA LYS A 132 -40.95 -20.43 4.93
C LYS A 132 -41.06 -19.39 6.03
N TYR A 133 -40.14 -18.41 6.05
CA TYR A 133 -40.12 -17.38 7.09
C TYR A 133 -41.26 -16.37 6.89
N ALA A 134 -41.54 -15.96 5.65
CA ALA A 134 -42.70 -15.13 5.33
C ALA A 134 -44.02 -15.82 5.73
N LYS A 135 -44.15 -17.14 5.50
CA LYS A 135 -45.34 -17.90 5.95
C LYS A 135 -45.54 -17.88 7.47
N LYS A 136 -44.45 -17.90 8.25
CA LYS A 136 -44.51 -17.81 9.73
C LYS A 136 -45.02 -16.46 10.25
N HIS A 137 -44.92 -15.39 9.46
CA HIS A 137 -45.53 -14.10 9.80
C HIS A 137 -47.04 -14.14 9.63
N SER A 138 -47.53 -14.82 8.58
CA SER A 138 -48.98 -15.00 8.35
C SER A 138 -49.63 -16.05 9.26
N GLU A 139 -48.89 -17.07 9.68
CA GLU A 139 -49.38 -18.14 10.57
C GLU A 139 -49.41 -17.67 12.04
N ASN A 140 -50.50 -17.96 12.76
CA ASN A 140 -50.68 -17.63 14.19
C ASN A 140 -50.44 -16.15 14.56
N SER A 141 -50.83 -15.22 13.67
CA SER A 141 -50.72 -13.77 13.88
C SER A 141 -49.30 -13.30 14.27
N GLY A 142 -48.25 -13.98 13.80
CA GLY A 142 -46.86 -13.61 14.09
C GLY A 142 -46.43 -13.80 15.55
N ALA A 143 -47.18 -14.54 16.38
CA ALA A 143 -46.87 -14.74 17.80
C ALA A 143 -45.43 -15.25 18.05
N SER A 144 -44.89 -16.04 17.12
CA SER A 144 -43.49 -16.49 17.19
C SER A 144 -42.47 -15.35 17.12
N ILE A 145 -42.72 -14.34 16.29
CA ILE A 145 -41.87 -13.15 16.16
C ILE A 145 -42.00 -12.26 17.39
N THR A 146 -43.21 -12.04 17.89
CA THR A 146 -43.44 -11.27 19.12
C THR A 146 -42.70 -11.89 20.30
N ARG A 147 -42.77 -13.23 20.44
CA ARG A 147 -41.99 -13.97 21.44
C ARG A 147 -40.48 -13.80 21.27
N GLU A 148 -39.97 -13.79 20.04
CA GLU A 148 -38.55 -13.54 19.78
C GLU A 148 -38.14 -12.10 20.14
N LEU A 149 -38.98 -11.11 19.86
CA LEU A 149 -38.76 -9.71 20.25
C LEU A 149 -38.78 -9.53 21.77
N GLU A 150 -39.72 -10.13 22.48
CA GLU A 150 -39.76 -10.16 23.94
C GLU A 150 -38.54 -10.84 24.54
N ARG A 151 -38.08 -11.94 23.93
CA ARG A 151 -36.84 -12.61 24.34
C ARG A 151 -35.63 -11.70 24.18
N ILE A 152 -35.60 -10.85 23.15
CA ILE A 152 -34.53 -9.86 22.97
C ILE A 152 -34.61 -8.79 24.07
N LYS A 153 -35.81 -8.26 24.35
CA LYS A 153 -36.02 -7.28 25.43
C LYS A 153 -35.56 -7.80 26.80
N LYS A 154 -35.81 -9.09 27.09
CA LYS A 154 -35.50 -9.69 28.39
C LYS A 154 -34.01 -10.02 28.61
N TYR A 155 -33.35 -10.59 27.60
CA TYR A 155 -32.02 -11.20 27.81
C TYR A 155 -30.86 -10.50 27.10
N CYS A 156 -31.12 -9.62 26.13
CA CYS A 156 -30.05 -9.01 25.36
C CYS A 156 -29.56 -7.71 25.98
N THR A 157 -28.24 -7.50 25.94
CA THR A 157 -27.60 -6.25 26.34
C THR A 157 -27.38 -5.33 25.14
N VAL A 158 -27.07 -5.91 23.97
CA VAL A 158 -26.80 -5.17 22.74
C VAL A 158 -27.81 -5.55 21.66
N VAL A 159 -28.40 -4.55 21.02
CA VAL A 159 -29.35 -4.72 19.92
C VAL A 159 -28.75 -4.15 18.64
N ARG A 160 -28.84 -4.92 17.55
CA ARG A 160 -28.37 -4.49 16.24
C ARG A 160 -29.43 -4.68 15.17
N VAL A 161 -29.55 -3.73 14.28
CA VAL A 161 -30.41 -3.80 13.10
C VAL A 161 -29.65 -4.41 11.92
N LEU A 162 -30.32 -5.27 11.18
CA LEU A 162 -29.87 -5.76 9.88
C LEU A 162 -30.37 -4.82 8.80
N ALA A 163 -29.44 -4.10 8.18
CA ALA A 163 -29.73 -3.16 7.10
C ALA A 163 -29.02 -3.59 5.82
N HIS A 164 -29.67 -3.37 4.68
CA HIS A 164 -29.07 -3.59 3.37
C HIS A 164 -29.07 -2.36 2.49
N THR A 165 -28.05 -2.26 1.63
CA THR A 165 -27.99 -1.26 0.57
C THR A 165 -29.01 -1.55 -0.54
N GLN A 166 -29.60 -0.51 -1.12
CA GLN A 166 -30.34 -0.59 -2.39
C GLN A 166 -29.38 -0.33 -3.56
N ILE A 167 -28.80 -1.39 -4.13
CA ILE A 167 -27.71 -1.22 -5.11
C ILE A 167 -28.21 -0.85 -6.51
N ARG A 168 -29.47 -1.16 -6.85
CA ARG A 168 -30.06 -0.78 -8.16
C ARG A 168 -30.22 0.73 -8.34
N LYS A 169 -30.29 1.48 -7.23
CA LYS A 169 -30.32 2.94 -7.26
C LYS A 169 -28.96 3.57 -7.60
N THR A 170 -27.89 2.77 -7.63
CA THR A 170 -26.54 3.23 -7.98
C THR A 170 -26.21 2.84 -9.43
N PRO A 171 -25.29 3.56 -10.12
CA PRO A 171 -24.84 3.22 -11.47
C PRO A 171 -23.98 1.94 -11.56
N LEU A 172 -24.02 1.08 -10.53
CA LEU A 172 -23.17 -0.11 -10.43
C LEU A 172 -23.81 -1.31 -11.15
N LYS A 173 -22.97 -2.10 -11.85
CA LYS A 173 -23.40 -3.37 -12.49
C LYS A 173 -23.84 -4.43 -11.47
N GLN A 174 -23.36 -4.35 -10.23
CA GLN A 174 -23.67 -5.33 -9.19
C GLN A 174 -25.12 -5.17 -8.73
N LYS A 175 -25.92 -6.24 -8.82
CA LYS A 175 -27.34 -6.27 -8.37
C LYS A 175 -27.55 -6.89 -6.98
N LYS A 176 -26.46 -7.36 -6.36
CA LYS A 176 -26.45 -8.07 -5.07
C LYS A 176 -26.24 -7.06 -3.95
N ALA A 177 -27.19 -6.94 -3.02
CA ALA A 177 -27.09 -6.00 -1.92
C ALA A 177 -25.97 -6.38 -0.93
N HIS A 178 -25.48 -5.38 -0.20
CA HIS A 178 -24.62 -5.55 0.95
C HIS A 178 -25.47 -5.53 2.21
N LEU A 179 -25.44 -6.61 3.00
CA LEU A 179 -26.18 -6.75 4.26
C LEU A 179 -25.25 -6.55 5.46
N MET A 180 -25.49 -5.55 6.29
CA MET A 180 -24.69 -5.26 7.49
C MET A 180 -25.55 -5.25 8.75
N GLU A 181 -24.89 -5.47 9.88
CA GLU A 181 -25.45 -5.13 11.19
C GLU A 181 -25.04 -3.70 11.55
N ILE A 182 -25.98 -2.89 12.02
CA ILE A 182 -25.77 -1.56 12.59
C ILE A 182 -26.22 -1.63 14.05
N GLN A 183 -25.36 -1.24 14.99
CA GLN A 183 -25.75 -1.23 16.39
C GLN A 183 -26.67 -0.03 16.68
N ILE A 184 -27.73 -0.27 17.46
CA ILE A 184 -28.56 0.79 18.00
C ILE A 184 -28.00 1.16 19.38
N ASN A 185 -27.71 2.44 19.57
CA ASN A 185 -27.27 3.00 20.84
C ASN A 185 -28.31 4.00 21.38
N GLY A 186 -28.29 4.25 22.69
CA GLY A 186 -29.21 5.17 23.37
C GLY A 186 -30.42 4.47 24.00
N GLY A 187 -30.99 5.08 25.04
CA GLY A 187 -32.18 4.60 25.75
C GLY A 187 -32.05 3.22 26.41
N SER A 188 -33.19 2.66 26.82
CA SER A 188 -33.29 1.32 27.37
C SER A 188 -33.26 0.25 26.27
N VAL A 189 -33.05 -1.02 26.63
CA VAL A 189 -33.10 -2.13 25.66
C VAL A 189 -34.48 -2.25 25.01
N ALA A 190 -35.56 -1.97 25.75
CA ALA A 190 -36.92 -2.00 25.22
C ALA A 190 -37.12 -0.93 24.13
N ASP A 191 -36.61 0.28 24.36
CA ASP A 191 -36.68 1.39 23.41
C ASP A 191 -35.89 1.07 22.14
N LYS A 192 -34.72 0.44 22.28
CA LYS A 192 -33.90 -0.01 21.13
C LYS A 192 -34.65 -1.04 20.28
N VAL A 193 -35.33 -1.99 20.91
CA VAL A 193 -36.11 -3.01 20.18
C VAL A 193 -37.30 -2.36 19.48
N ALA A 194 -38.04 -1.48 20.16
CA ALA A 194 -39.17 -0.76 19.58
C ALA A 194 -38.75 0.11 18.39
N PHE A 195 -37.65 0.86 18.54
CA PHE A 195 -37.07 1.67 17.47
C PHE A 195 -36.65 0.80 16.27
N GLY A 196 -35.93 -0.30 16.52
CA GLY A 196 -35.49 -1.20 15.47
C GLY A 196 -36.65 -1.88 14.73
N GLN A 197 -37.70 -2.29 15.45
CA GLN A 197 -38.93 -2.86 14.86
C GLN A 197 -39.69 -1.81 14.05
N GLY A 198 -39.80 -0.57 14.55
CA GLY A 198 -40.48 0.52 13.86
C GLY A 198 -39.83 0.92 12.53
N LEU A 199 -38.55 0.57 12.34
CA LEU A 199 -37.79 0.77 11.10
C LEU A 199 -37.91 -0.40 10.11
N PHE A 200 -38.56 -1.51 10.44
CA PHE A 200 -38.68 -2.65 9.52
C PHE A 200 -39.31 -2.24 8.19
N GLU A 201 -38.68 -2.67 7.09
CA GLU A 201 -39.08 -2.43 5.70
C GLU A 201 -39.05 -0.96 5.24
N LYS A 202 -38.70 -0.04 6.15
CA LYS A 202 -38.60 1.39 5.85
C LYS A 202 -37.20 1.78 5.37
N PRO A 203 -37.10 2.78 4.48
CA PRO A 203 -35.83 3.37 4.11
C PRO A 203 -35.28 4.25 5.24
N VAL A 204 -34.02 4.04 5.55
CA VAL A 204 -33.20 4.88 6.41
C VAL A 204 -32.33 5.74 5.51
N GLU A 205 -32.53 7.04 5.61
CA GLU A 205 -31.73 8.06 4.93
C GLU A 205 -30.47 8.41 5.73
N ILE A 206 -29.48 8.96 5.05
CA ILE A 206 -28.19 9.30 5.65
C ILE A 206 -28.31 10.42 6.69
N ASP A 207 -29.18 11.40 6.45
CA ASP A 207 -29.45 12.55 7.32
C ASP A 207 -30.02 12.13 8.68
N SER A 208 -30.71 10.98 8.75
CA SER A 208 -31.21 10.43 10.02
C SER A 208 -30.11 9.83 10.89
N VAL A 209 -28.93 9.57 10.32
CA VAL A 209 -27.80 8.92 11.01
C VAL A 209 -26.69 9.92 11.32
N PHE A 210 -26.34 10.79 10.38
CA PHE A 210 -25.25 11.75 10.52
C PHE A 210 -25.73 13.17 10.35
N GLU A 211 -25.07 14.06 11.07
CA GLU A 211 -25.30 15.51 10.96
C GLU A 211 -24.23 16.16 10.08
N GLN A 212 -24.55 17.32 9.51
CA GLN A 212 -23.54 18.15 8.84
C GLN A 212 -22.49 18.61 9.87
N ASP A 213 -21.25 18.76 9.43
CA ASP A 213 -20.08 19.12 10.26
C ASP A 213 -19.65 18.08 11.32
N GLU A 214 -20.35 16.95 11.42
CA GLU A 214 -19.96 15.83 12.28
C GLU A 214 -18.64 15.19 11.79
N VAL A 215 -17.86 14.66 12.75
CA VAL A 215 -16.65 13.88 12.47
C VAL A 215 -16.96 12.39 12.58
N ILE A 216 -16.67 11.68 11.49
CA ILE A 216 -16.98 10.26 11.29
C ILE A 216 -15.73 9.42 11.01
N ASP A 217 -15.90 8.11 11.13
CA ASP A 217 -14.91 7.13 10.75
C ASP A 217 -15.33 6.42 9.46
N VAL A 218 -14.40 6.29 8.52
CA VAL A 218 -14.63 5.60 7.24
C VAL A 218 -13.90 4.27 7.24
N ILE A 219 -14.67 3.20 7.18
CA ILE A 219 -14.19 1.82 7.21
C ILE A 219 -14.32 1.21 5.82
N GLY A 220 -13.21 0.75 5.28
CA GLY A 220 -13.18 0.21 3.93
C GLY A 220 -12.01 -0.72 3.68
N VAL A 221 -11.98 -1.29 2.49
CA VAL A 221 -10.84 -2.08 2.00
C VAL A 221 -10.02 -1.22 1.07
N THR A 222 -8.71 -1.16 1.23
CA THR A 222 -7.82 -0.35 0.39
C THR A 222 -7.75 -0.88 -1.06
N LYS A 223 -7.27 -0.05 -2.00
CA LYS A 223 -6.94 -0.51 -3.35
C LYS A 223 -5.95 -1.68 -3.27
N GLY A 224 -6.15 -2.71 -4.08
CA GLY A 224 -5.22 -3.82 -4.21
C GLY A 224 -4.11 -3.47 -5.19
N HIS A 225 -2.86 -3.74 -4.82
CA HIS A 225 -1.69 -3.54 -5.67
C HIS A 225 -0.99 -4.86 -6.03
N GLY A 226 -1.55 -6.00 -5.62
CA GLY A 226 -1.00 -7.33 -5.91
C GLY A 226 0.24 -7.66 -5.08
N PHE A 227 1.07 -8.57 -5.60
CA PHE A 227 2.36 -8.90 -5.01
C PHE A 227 3.35 -7.77 -5.28
N ASN A 228 3.98 -7.24 -4.22
CA ASN A 228 4.93 -6.14 -4.33
C ASN A 228 6.24 -6.49 -3.61
N GLY A 229 7.33 -5.97 -4.17
CA GLY A 229 8.66 -6.03 -3.55
C GLY A 229 8.76 -5.22 -2.26
N VAL A 230 9.85 -5.40 -1.54
CA VAL A 230 10.02 -4.84 -0.19
C VAL A 230 10.00 -3.31 -0.20
N THR A 231 10.66 -2.69 -1.18
CA THR A 231 10.73 -1.23 -1.33
C THR A 231 9.35 -0.58 -1.44
N ALA A 232 8.49 -1.05 -2.34
CA ALA A 232 7.16 -0.47 -2.51
C ALA A 232 6.22 -0.83 -1.33
N ARG A 233 6.33 -2.06 -0.80
CA ARG A 233 5.45 -2.55 0.26
C ARG A 233 5.73 -1.89 1.62
N TRP A 234 6.99 -1.63 1.95
CA TRP A 234 7.43 -1.18 3.27
C TRP A 234 8.14 0.18 3.27
N GLY A 235 8.48 0.73 2.10
CA GLY A 235 9.22 1.99 1.99
C GLY A 235 10.69 1.87 2.42
N THR A 236 11.31 0.70 2.23
CA THR A 236 12.74 0.52 2.55
C THR A 236 13.61 1.29 1.58
N LYS A 237 14.76 1.80 2.07
CA LYS A 237 15.76 2.44 1.21
C LYS A 237 16.26 1.43 0.16
N LYS A 238 16.44 1.88 -1.09
CA LYS A 238 17.05 1.07 -2.16
C LYS A 238 18.55 0.94 -1.88
N LEU A 239 19.14 -0.19 -2.25
CA LEU A 239 20.59 -0.42 -2.15
C LEU A 239 21.36 0.38 -3.22
N PRO A 240 22.67 0.62 -3.04
CA PRO A 240 23.52 1.34 -4.00
C PRO A 240 23.49 0.70 -5.39
N ARG A 241 23.50 1.51 -6.45
CA ARG A 241 23.33 1.07 -7.86
C ARG A 241 24.25 -0.08 -8.28
N LYS A 242 25.44 -0.19 -7.72
CA LYS A 242 26.44 -1.24 -8.03
C LYS A 242 26.18 -2.57 -7.31
N THR A 243 25.08 -2.71 -6.55
CA THR A 243 24.78 -3.95 -5.81
C THR A 243 24.44 -5.09 -6.76
N HIS A 244 25.19 -6.18 -6.67
CA HIS A 244 24.93 -7.40 -7.42
C HIS A 244 23.60 -8.08 -7.00
N LYS A 245 22.93 -8.75 -7.95
CA LYS A 245 21.62 -9.42 -7.77
C LYS A 245 20.49 -8.47 -7.33
N GLY A 246 20.55 -7.20 -7.74
CA GLY A 246 19.45 -6.25 -7.66
C GLY A 246 19.40 -5.32 -6.43
N LEU A 247 18.69 -4.20 -6.61
CA LEU A 247 18.73 -3.02 -5.72
C LEU A 247 17.52 -2.93 -4.77
N ARG A 248 16.39 -3.53 -5.16
CA ARG A 248 15.08 -3.37 -4.50
C ARG A 248 14.82 -4.49 -3.49
N LYS A 249 15.85 -4.80 -2.71
CA LYS A 249 15.88 -5.83 -1.65
C LYS A 249 16.33 -5.21 -0.33
N ILE A 250 16.22 -5.96 0.75
CA ILE A 250 16.91 -5.64 1.99
C ILE A 250 18.25 -6.39 1.98
N ALA A 251 19.32 -5.74 2.43
CA ALA A 251 20.63 -6.36 2.54
C ALA A 251 20.67 -7.43 3.64
N CYS A 252 20.37 -7.06 4.89
CA CYS A 252 20.38 -7.96 6.05
C CYS A 252 18.95 -8.34 6.47
N ILE A 253 18.65 -9.65 6.52
CA ILE A 253 17.33 -10.18 6.88
C ILE A 253 17.24 -10.64 8.36
N GLY A 254 18.33 -10.51 9.11
CA GLY A 254 18.45 -10.92 10.51
C GLY A 254 19.92 -11.08 10.89
N ALA A 255 20.22 -11.02 12.18
CA ALA A 255 21.51 -11.48 12.71
C ALA A 255 21.58 -13.01 12.67
N TRP A 256 22.76 -13.59 12.93
CA TRP A 256 22.93 -15.04 13.04
C TRP A 256 22.02 -15.62 14.13
N HIS A 257 22.05 -15.02 15.32
CA HIS A 257 21.23 -15.41 16.45
C HIS A 257 20.14 -14.36 16.68
N PRO A 258 18.84 -14.73 16.74
CA PRO A 258 18.29 -16.08 16.63
C PRO A 258 18.30 -16.62 15.18
N ALA A 259 18.48 -17.94 15.02
CA ALA A 259 18.61 -18.64 13.74
C ALA A 259 17.28 -18.79 12.95
N HIS A 260 16.50 -17.72 12.88
CA HIS A 260 15.30 -17.61 12.06
C HIS A 260 15.03 -16.15 11.69
N VAL A 261 14.37 -15.94 10.54
CA VAL A 261 13.95 -14.59 10.13
C VAL A 261 12.79 -14.13 11.01
N GLN A 262 12.97 -13.03 11.73
CA GLN A 262 11.91 -12.48 12.56
C GLN A 262 10.76 -11.95 11.68
N TRP A 263 9.53 -12.12 12.17
CA TRP A 263 8.30 -11.60 11.53
C TRP A 263 8.26 -10.06 11.41
N THR A 264 9.11 -9.38 12.19
CA THR A 264 9.28 -7.93 12.20
C THR A 264 10.04 -7.42 10.98
N VAL A 265 10.81 -8.28 10.30
CA VAL A 265 11.62 -7.96 9.14
C VAL A 265 10.71 -7.74 7.93
N ALA A 266 10.94 -6.65 7.21
CA ALA A 266 10.16 -6.34 6.03
C ALA A 266 10.43 -7.33 4.89
N ARG A 267 9.38 -7.99 4.38
CA ARG A 267 9.46 -8.96 3.28
C ARG A 267 8.53 -8.60 2.13
N ALA A 268 8.80 -9.12 0.94
CA ALA A 268 7.92 -8.98 -0.22
C ALA A 268 6.59 -9.71 0.02
N GLY A 269 5.56 -9.36 -0.74
CA GLY A 269 4.25 -9.99 -0.63
C GLY A 269 3.09 -9.07 -0.99
N GLN A 270 1.88 -9.45 -0.59
CA GLN A 270 0.67 -8.68 -0.87
C GLN A 270 0.79 -7.24 -0.34
N MET A 271 0.49 -6.27 -1.21
CA MET A 271 0.29 -4.86 -0.85
C MET A 271 -1.11 -4.41 -1.27
N GLY A 272 -1.78 -3.74 -0.34
CA GLY A 272 -3.14 -3.27 -0.57
C GLY A 272 -4.17 -4.39 -0.50
N TYR A 273 -5.43 -4.01 -0.68
CA TYR A 273 -6.59 -4.85 -0.37
C TYR A 273 -6.65 -5.25 1.12
N HIS A 274 -6.30 -4.31 2.01
CA HIS A 274 -6.37 -4.51 3.45
C HIS A 274 -7.60 -3.81 4.01
N HIS A 275 -8.16 -4.33 5.10
CA HIS A 275 -9.18 -3.63 5.87
C HIS A 275 -8.55 -2.47 6.64
N ARG A 276 -9.10 -1.26 6.52
CA ARG A 276 -8.67 -0.06 7.25
C ARG A 276 -9.87 0.66 7.82
N THR A 277 -9.68 1.18 9.02
CA THR A 277 -10.56 2.15 9.66
C THR A 277 -9.80 3.46 9.62
N SER A 278 -10.22 4.35 8.73
CA SER A 278 -9.69 5.70 8.64
C SER A 278 -10.54 6.56 9.54
N VAL A 279 -9.92 7.14 10.57
CA VAL A 279 -10.65 7.86 11.62
C VAL A 279 -10.66 9.36 11.39
N ASN A 280 -11.61 10.04 12.01
CA ASN A 280 -11.64 11.51 12.13
C ASN A 280 -11.80 12.26 10.79
N HIS A 281 -12.66 11.74 9.92
CA HIS A 281 -13.06 12.43 8.71
C HIS A 281 -14.23 13.36 8.97
N LYS A 282 -14.11 14.64 8.59
CA LYS A 282 -15.20 15.60 8.73
C LYS A 282 -16.17 15.54 7.57
N ILE A 283 -17.46 15.57 7.85
CA ILE A 283 -18.52 15.77 6.85
C ILE A 283 -18.60 17.27 6.56
N TYR A 284 -18.58 17.65 5.28
CA TYR A 284 -18.75 19.04 4.86
C TYR A 284 -20.13 19.36 4.32
N ARG A 285 -20.76 18.37 3.70
CA ARG A 285 -22.13 18.50 3.21
C ARG A 285 -22.76 17.12 3.15
N ILE A 286 -24.02 17.06 3.51
CA ILE A 286 -24.92 15.98 3.18
C ILE A 286 -25.86 16.55 2.14
N GLY A 287 -25.80 16.03 0.92
CA GLY A 287 -26.56 16.56 -0.21
C GLY A 287 -27.68 15.61 -0.60
N LYS A 288 -28.88 16.15 -0.82
CA LYS A 288 -30.01 15.40 -1.34
C LYS A 288 -29.88 15.14 -2.84
N GLY A 289 -30.22 13.93 -3.26
CA GLY A 289 -30.17 13.51 -4.67
C GLY A 289 -31.17 14.26 -5.56
N ASP A 290 -32.33 14.61 -5.01
CA ASP A 290 -33.42 15.25 -5.76
C ASP A 290 -33.20 16.76 -6.01
N ASN A 291 -32.26 17.38 -5.29
CA ASN A 291 -31.99 18.80 -5.41
C ASN A 291 -31.02 19.07 -6.58
N GLU A 292 -31.51 19.72 -7.63
CA GLU A 292 -30.73 20.12 -8.82
C GLU A 292 -29.61 21.13 -8.50
N ALA A 293 -29.68 21.79 -7.35
CA ALA A 293 -28.71 22.74 -6.82
C ALA A 293 -27.88 22.17 -5.65
N ASN A 294 -27.76 20.83 -5.53
CA ASN A 294 -27.04 20.22 -4.40
C ASN A 294 -25.53 20.54 -4.32
N ALA A 295 -24.92 21.08 -5.38
CA ALA A 295 -23.54 21.57 -5.39
C ALA A 295 -23.40 23.09 -5.53
N SER A 296 -24.51 23.85 -5.49
CA SER A 296 -24.46 25.30 -5.38
C SER A 296 -24.19 25.73 -3.93
N THR A 297 -23.81 26.99 -3.73
CA THR A 297 -23.57 27.57 -2.40
C THR A 297 -24.27 28.93 -2.31
N GLU A 298 -24.21 29.60 -1.17
CA GLU A 298 -24.75 30.96 -1.02
C GLU A 298 -24.01 31.98 -1.90
N GLN A 299 -22.73 31.72 -2.19
CA GLN A 299 -21.89 32.60 -3.02
C GLN A 299 -21.89 32.17 -4.49
N ASP A 300 -22.05 30.87 -4.76
CA ASP A 300 -22.18 30.31 -6.09
C ASP A 300 -23.64 29.97 -6.38
N ILE A 301 -24.34 30.94 -6.95
CA ILE A 301 -25.77 30.89 -7.26
C ILE A 301 -26.05 29.97 -8.46
N THR A 302 -25.01 29.54 -9.20
CA THR A 302 -25.21 28.69 -10.37
C THR A 302 -25.79 27.34 -9.98
N LYS A 303 -26.91 26.97 -10.61
CA LYS A 303 -27.57 25.68 -10.38
C LYS A 303 -26.69 24.58 -10.95
N LYS A 304 -26.01 23.85 -10.08
CA LYS A 304 -25.16 22.73 -10.45
C LYS A 304 -25.33 21.57 -9.49
N THR A 305 -25.22 20.37 -10.06
CA THR A 305 -25.24 19.12 -9.30
C THR A 305 -23.82 18.69 -8.98
N ILE A 306 -23.66 17.84 -7.95
CA ILE A 306 -22.33 17.34 -7.54
C ILE A 306 -21.65 16.47 -8.60
N THR A 307 -22.39 16.01 -9.61
CA THR A 307 -21.83 15.21 -10.70
C THR A 307 -21.02 16.12 -11.62
N PRO A 308 -19.69 15.91 -11.74
CA PRO A 308 -18.87 16.75 -12.59
C PRO A 308 -19.20 16.58 -14.08
N LEU A 309 -18.76 17.50 -14.93
CA LEU A 309 -18.97 17.39 -16.38
C LEU A 309 -18.45 16.05 -16.94
N GLY A 310 -19.32 15.30 -17.62
CA GLY A 310 -19.00 13.95 -18.12
C GLY A 310 -19.10 12.83 -17.08
N GLY A 311 -19.53 13.15 -15.85
CA GLY A 311 -19.68 12.23 -14.74
C GLY A 311 -18.38 11.89 -14.03
N PHE A 312 -18.47 11.28 -12.86
CA PHE A 312 -17.27 10.82 -12.16
C PHE A 312 -16.56 9.72 -12.96
N VAL A 313 -15.29 9.95 -13.30
CA VAL A 313 -14.49 9.02 -14.11
C VAL A 313 -14.52 7.61 -13.54
N ARG A 314 -15.02 6.65 -14.33
CA ARG A 314 -15.22 5.23 -13.95
C ARG A 314 -16.19 5.03 -12.78
N TYR A 315 -17.10 5.95 -12.48
CA TYR A 315 -18.24 5.72 -11.58
C TYR A 315 -19.55 5.94 -12.34
N GLY A 316 -19.70 7.13 -12.94
CA GLY A 316 -20.94 7.61 -13.55
C GLY A 316 -21.50 8.80 -12.79
N GLU A 317 -22.80 9.02 -12.93
CA GLU A 317 -23.56 10.08 -12.27
C GLU A 317 -23.95 9.69 -10.83
N VAL A 318 -24.01 10.68 -9.94
CA VAL A 318 -24.52 10.52 -8.57
C VAL A 318 -25.95 11.06 -8.55
N LYS A 319 -26.94 10.17 -8.42
CA LYS A 319 -28.38 10.51 -8.43
C LYS A 319 -29.04 10.42 -7.06
N ASN A 320 -28.42 9.71 -6.13
CA ASN A 320 -28.94 9.58 -4.77
C ASN A 320 -28.31 10.63 -3.85
N ASP A 321 -28.79 10.65 -2.61
CA ASP A 321 -28.15 11.37 -1.53
C ASP A 321 -26.67 11.01 -1.42
N PHE A 322 -25.84 11.99 -1.06
CA PHE A 322 -24.41 11.81 -0.93
C PHE A 322 -23.85 12.49 0.30
N VAL A 323 -22.71 11.97 0.76
CA VAL A 323 -21.89 12.59 1.80
C VAL A 323 -20.60 13.08 1.19
N MET A 324 -20.29 14.34 1.42
CA MET A 324 -19.02 14.95 1.09
C MET A 324 -18.10 14.92 2.31
N VAL A 325 -16.99 14.20 2.18
CA VAL A 325 -16.06 13.92 3.28
C VAL A 325 -14.72 14.60 3.03
N LYS A 326 -14.15 15.25 4.05
CA LYS A 326 -12.82 15.85 3.99
C LYS A 326 -11.74 14.83 3.64
N GLY A 327 -10.94 15.16 2.63
CA GLY A 327 -9.75 14.41 2.23
C GLY A 327 -10.06 13.13 1.47
N SER A 328 -9.14 12.17 1.55
CA SER A 328 -9.26 10.88 0.85
C SER A 328 -9.73 9.77 1.77
N ILE A 329 -10.62 8.91 1.27
CA ILE A 329 -11.09 7.72 2.00
C ILE A 329 -10.47 6.42 1.43
N PRO A 330 -10.34 5.34 2.22
CA PRO A 330 -9.77 4.09 1.74
C PRO A 330 -10.62 3.45 0.64
N GLY A 331 -9.95 3.01 -0.43
CA GLY A 331 -10.56 2.22 -1.49
C GLY A 331 -10.60 2.90 -2.86
N VAL A 332 -11.02 2.12 -3.85
CA VAL A 332 -11.23 2.57 -5.24
C VAL A 332 -12.65 3.13 -5.41
N LYS A 333 -12.88 3.85 -6.50
CA LYS A 333 -14.24 4.20 -6.95
C LYS A 333 -15.12 2.95 -7.07
N LYS A 334 -16.43 3.06 -6.88
CA LYS A 334 -17.42 1.96 -6.79
C LYS A 334 -17.33 1.07 -5.54
N ARG A 335 -16.34 1.27 -4.67
CA ARG A 335 -16.18 0.42 -3.49
C ARG A 335 -17.19 0.80 -2.42
N VAL A 336 -17.85 -0.20 -1.84
CA VAL A 336 -18.66 -0.03 -0.63
C VAL A 336 -17.76 0.35 0.55
N VAL A 337 -18.13 1.44 1.21
CA VAL A 337 -17.52 1.95 2.44
C VAL A 337 -18.57 1.98 3.53
N THR A 338 -18.16 1.74 4.76
CA THR A 338 -19.02 1.84 5.93
C THR A 338 -18.62 3.10 6.68
N LEU A 339 -19.54 4.06 6.75
CA LEU A 339 -19.41 5.26 7.57
C LEU A 339 -19.90 4.88 8.96
N ARG A 340 -19.14 5.21 10.00
CA ARG A 340 -19.49 4.96 11.39
C ARG A 340 -19.33 6.26 12.16
N LYS A 341 -20.18 6.52 13.14
CA LYS A 341 -19.91 7.57 14.13
C LYS A 341 -18.56 7.35 14.81
N SER A 342 -17.93 8.43 15.24
CA SER A 342 -16.63 8.40 15.89
C SER A 342 -16.67 7.55 17.17
N LEU A 343 -15.57 6.84 17.45
CA LEU A 343 -15.40 6.14 18.73
C LEU A 343 -15.02 7.08 19.87
N PHE A 344 -14.41 8.21 19.52
CA PHE A 344 -13.91 9.20 20.45
C PHE A 344 -14.84 10.40 20.43
N THR A 345 -15.13 10.94 21.60
CA THR A 345 -15.78 12.25 21.72
C THR A 345 -14.80 13.33 21.28
N HIS A 346 -15.12 14.03 20.20
CA HIS A 346 -14.26 15.07 19.67
C HIS A 346 -14.47 16.41 20.39
N THR A 347 -13.44 16.89 21.06
CA THR A 347 -13.44 18.19 21.76
C THR A 347 -12.53 19.23 21.10
N SER A 348 -11.71 18.82 20.13
CA SER A 348 -10.78 19.71 19.45
C SER A 348 -11.52 20.76 18.61
N ARG A 349 -11.05 22.01 18.60
CA ARG A 349 -11.63 23.11 17.80
C ARG A 349 -11.81 22.75 16.33
N LYS A 350 -10.82 22.06 15.72
CA LYS A 350 -10.88 21.57 14.34
C LYS A 350 -12.07 20.63 14.08
N ALA A 351 -12.44 19.83 15.07
CA ALA A 351 -13.56 18.90 14.95
C ALA A 351 -14.91 19.59 15.14
N LEU A 352 -14.98 20.61 15.99
CA LEU A 352 -16.21 21.37 16.31
C LEU A 352 -16.48 22.55 15.34
N GLU A 353 -15.52 22.88 14.47
CA GLU A 353 -15.60 23.96 13.47
C GLU A 353 -16.83 23.82 12.55
N LYS A 354 -17.73 24.82 12.50
CA LYS A 354 -18.81 24.79 11.51
C LYS A 354 -18.26 25.09 10.11
N VAL A 355 -18.70 24.37 9.09
CA VAL A 355 -18.14 24.49 7.74
C VAL A 355 -19.12 25.17 6.81
N GLN A 356 -18.79 26.39 6.40
CA GLN A 356 -19.49 27.11 5.34
C GLN A 356 -18.71 26.98 4.03
N LEU A 357 -19.37 26.44 3.01
CA LEU A 357 -18.78 26.21 1.70
C LEU A 357 -19.04 27.41 0.80
N LYS A 358 -17.98 27.88 0.14
CA LYS A 358 -18.06 28.97 -0.84
C LYS A 358 -18.17 28.45 -2.25
N TRP A 359 -17.44 27.40 -2.58
CA TRP A 359 -17.44 26.84 -3.93
C TRP A 359 -17.16 25.34 -3.90
N ILE A 360 -17.76 24.62 -4.85
CA ILE A 360 -17.57 23.19 -5.08
C ILE A 360 -17.21 23.02 -6.55
N ASP A 361 -16.10 22.35 -6.83
CA ASP A 361 -15.68 22.11 -8.22
C ASP A 361 -16.55 21.03 -8.87
N THR A 362 -17.18 21.39 -9.99
CA THR A 362 -17.96 20.49 -10.86
C THR A 362 -17.34 20.36 -12.25
N SER A 363 -16.09 20.78 -12.41
CA SER A 363 -15.35 20.65 -13.66
C SER A 363 -15.08 19.19 -14.06
N SER A 364 -14.79 18.97 -15.34
CA SER A 364 -14.51 17.62 -15.84
C SER A 364 -13.25 17.03 -15.21
N GLU A 365 -13.42 15.95 -14.46
CA GLU A 365 -12.33 15.11 -13.92
C GLU A 365 -11.68 14.19 -14.99
N PHE A 366 -12.24 14.15 -16.20
CA PHE A 366 -11.64 13.45 -17.34
C PHE A 366 -10.82 14.44 -18.17
N GLY A 367 -9.52 14.52 -17.88
CA GLY A 367 -8.63 15.54 -18.44
C GLY A 367 -8.52 16.75 -17.51
N HIS A 368 -8.29 17.93 -18.08
CA HIS A 368 -8.26 19.20 -17.36
C HIS A 368 -9.57 19.96 -17.64
N GLY A 369 -10.47 19.98 -16.68
CA GLY A 369 -11.75 20.67 -16.79
C GLY A 369 -11.61 22.19 -16.65
N ALA A 370 -11.90 22.94 -17.71
CA ALA A 370 -11.90 24.41 -17.68
C ALA A 370 -13.27 25.03 -17.33
N PHE A 371 -14.36 24.26 -17.48
CA PHE A 371 -15.73 24.75 -17.32
C PHE A 371 -16.42 24.01 -16.18
N GLN A 372 -17.28 24.71 -15.44
CA GLN A 372 -18.07 24.16 -14.34
C GLN A 372 -19.40 23.58 -14.82
N THR A 373 -20.01 24.19 -15.84
CA THR A 373 -21.32 23.78 -16.37
C THR A 373 -21.30 23.56 -17.89
N PRO A 374 -22.24 22.76 -18.45
CA PRO A 374 -22.35 22.61 -19.90
C PRO A 374 -22.74 23.93 -20.58
N ALA A 375 -23.51 24.78 -19.89
CA ALA A 375 -23.94 26.09 -20.37
C ALA A 375 -22.75 27.03 -20.55
N GLU A 376 -21.87 27.11 -19.56
CA GLU A 376 -20.63 27.89 -19.62
C GLU A 376 -19.73 27.42 -20.78
N LYS A 377 -19.57 26.10 -20.95
CA LYS A 377 -18.82 25.54 -22.08
C LYS A 377 -19.42 25.92 -23.43
N LYS A 378 -20.75 25.87 -23.55
CA LYS A 378 -21.45 26.21 -24.80
C LYS A 378 -21.32 27.71 -25.10
N GLN A 379 -21.41 28.56 -24.08
CA GLN A 379 -21.22 30.00 -24.22
C GLN A 379 -19.80 30.34 -24.68
N PHE A 380 -18.79 29.67 -24.10
CA PHE A 380 -17.39 29.88 -24.48
C PHE A 380 -17.07 29.37 -25.89
N GLN A 381 -17.53 28.17 -26.25
CA GLN A 381 -17.21 27.55 -27.55
C GLN A 381 -18.05 28.09 -28.71
N GLY A 382 -19.15 28.78 -28.43
CA GLY A 382 -20.09 29.24 -29.45
C GLY A 382 -20.76 28.08 -30.20
N THR A 383 -21.28 28.41 -31.38
CA THR A 383 -21.96 27.44 -32.26
C THR A 383 -20.94 26.56 -32.98
N LEU A 384 -20.95 25.27 -32.70
CA LEU A 384 -20.04 24.31 -33.36
C LEU A 384 -20.72 23.68 -34.58
N LYS A 385 -19.91 23.10 -35.48
CA LYS A 385 -20.40 22.39 -36.69
C LYS A 385 -21.48 21.35 -36.38
N LYS A 386 -21.33 20.59 -35.29
CA LYS A 386 -22.31 19.58 -34.86
C LYS A 386 -23.68 20.19 -34.49
N ASP A 387 -23.69 21.42 -33.97
CA ASP A 387 -24.92 22.10 -33.54
C ASP A 387 -25.69 22.60 -34.77
N LEU A 388 -24.98 23.02 -35.83
CA LEU A 388 -25.57 23.38 -37.13
C LEU A 388 -26.20 22.17 -37.86
N VAL A 389 -25.58 20.99 -37.73
CA VAL A 389 -26.14 19.75 -38.30
C VAL A 389 -27.42 19.36 -37.56
N GLN A 390 -27.46 19.49 -36.23
CA GLN A 390 -28.69 19.24 -35.47
C GLN A 390 -29.79 20.24 -35.79
N SER A 391 -29.47 21.53 -35.93
CA SER A 391 -30.48 22.55 -36.27
C SER A 391 -31.03 22.38 -37.69
N SER A 392 -30.21 21.96 -38.65
CA SER A 392 -30.65 21.67 -40.01
C SER A 392 -31.48 20.39 -40.11
N LEU A 393 -31.14 19.33 -39.36
CA LEU A 393 -31.97 18.13 -39.24
C LEU A 393 -33.31 18.43 -38.57
N HIS A 394 -33.32 19.24 -37.51
CA HIS A 394 -34.55 19.68 -36.85
C HIS A 394 -35.41 20.53 -37.79
N ARG A 395 -34.81 21.47 -38.54
CA ARG A 395 -35.51 22.27 -39.55
C ARG A 395 -36.09 21.40 -40.67
N ARG A 396 -35.37 20.36 -41.11
CA ARG A 396 -35.86 19.37 -42.09
C ARG A 396 -37.02 18.52 -41.55
N SER A 397 -37.00 18.15 -40.28
CA SER A 397 -38.09 17.41 -39.63
C SER A 397 -39.36 18.25 -39.48
N ILE A 398 -39.23 19.57 -39.28
CA ILE A 398 -40.36 20.50 -39.23
C ILE A 398 -40.95 20.70 -40.64
N SER A 399 -40.11 20.84 -41.67
CA SER A 399 -40.58 20.96 -43.06
C SER A 399 -41.29 19.71 -43.60
N SER A 400 -40.96 18.51 -43.12
CA SER A 400 -41.68 17.28 -43.49
C SER A 400 -43.04 17.11 -42.79
N VAL A 401 -43.26 17.80 -41.66
CA VAL A 401 -44.56 17.81 -40.96
C VAL A 401 -45.50 18.86 -41.54
N SER A 402 -44.97 19.97 -42.10
CA SER A 402 -45.78 20.93 -42.86
C SER A 402 -46.27 20.37 -44.20
N SER A 403 -45.46 19.57 -44.92
CA SER A 403 -45.88 18.97 -46.20
C SER A 403 -46.97 17.90 -46.08
N LEU A 404 -47.25 17.40 -44.87
CA LEU A 404 -48.35 16.44 -44.60
C LEU A 404 -49.68 17.13 -44.22
N ARG A 405 -49.69 18.46 -44.04
CA ARG A 405 -50.91 19.24 -43.74
C ARG A 405 -51.51 19.95 -44.96
N ASP A 406 -50.84 19.90 -46.12
CA ASP A 406 -51.25 20.58 -47.35
C ASP A 406 -52.07 19.71 -48.33
N LEU A 407 -52.54 18.53 -47.90
CA LEU A 407 -53.63 17.85 -48.58
C LEU A 407 -54.93 18.12 -47.83
N ARG A 408 -55.55 19.29 -48.09
CA ARG A 408 -56.97 19.53 -47.81
C ARG A 408 -57.80 19.31 -49.08
N PRO A 409 -59.00 18.70 -48.94
CA PRO A 409 -59.93 18.49 -50.04
C PRO A 409 -60.64 19.80 -50.38
N ALA A 410 -60.85 20.07 -51.67
CA ALA A 410 -61.65 21.19 -52.14
C ALA A 410 -63.08 20.73 -52.45
N SER A 411 -64.06 21.43 -51.86
CA SER A 411 -65.49 21.60 -52.24
C SER A 411 -66.37 20.34 -52.39
N SER A 412 -67.67 20.34 -52.13
CA SER A 412 -68.66 21.26 -51.55
C SER A 412 -69.92 20.41 -51.30
N ASP A 413 -70.85 20.99 -50.56
CA ASP A 413 -72.28 20.67 -50.54
C ASP A 413 -72.82 19.62 -49.56
N ARG A 414 -73.95 20.06 -49.01
CA ARG A 414 -74.73 19.52 -47.92
C ARG A 414 -75.41 18.24 -48.38
N ASP A 415 -75.24 17.17 -47.62
CA ASP A 415 -76.33 16.34 -47.12
C ASP A 415 -75.77 15.19 -46.27
N SER A 416 -76.58 14.70 -45.33
CA SER A 416 -76.39 13.53 -44.46
C SER A 416 -75.52 13.71 -43.20
N ALA A 417 -76.12 14.39 -42.22
CA ALA A 417 -75.89 14.14 -40.81
C ALA A 417 -76.38 12.71 -40.44
N ALA A 418 -75.50 11.70 -40.50
CA ALA A 418 -75.74 10.38 -39.90
C ALA A 418 -74.49 9.47 -39.92
N ALA A 419 -73.40 9.77 -39.18
CA ALA A 419 -72.31 8.78 -39.04
C ALA A 419 -71.28 8.97 -37.89
N ALA A 420 -71.47 9.88 -36.91
CA ALA A 420 -70.38 10.20 -35.97
C ALA A 420 -70.79 10.28 -34.49
N ALA A 421 -71.79 9.51 -34.05
CA ALA A 421 -72.24 9.51 -32.65
C ALA A 421 -72.52 8.12 -32.03
N ALA A 422 -71.91 7.03 -32.53
CA ALA A 422 -72.16 5.70 -31.97
C ALA A 422 -70.95 4.73 -32.05
N ALA A 423 -69.84 5.08 -31.41
CA ALA A 423 -68.75 4.11 -31.21
C ALA A 423 -67.99 4.31 -29.87
N ALA A 424 -68.74 4.63 -28.81
CA ALA A 424 -68.26 4.48 -27.44
C ALA A 424 -69.33 3.74 -26.61
N ALA A 425 -68.95 2.56 -26.11
CA ALA A 425 -69.55 1.78 -25.01
C ALA A 425 -70.73 0.81 -25.29
N GLY A 426 -70.48 -0.47 -24.94
CA GLY A 426 -71.48 -1.50 -24.60
C GLY A 426 -72.02 -2.28 -25.80
N LEU A 427 -72.21 -3.59 -25.82
CA LEU A 427 -72.27 -4.59 -24.76
C LEU A 427 -72.04 -5.97 -25.39
N ARG A 428 -71.66 -6.92 -24.55
CA ARG A 428 -71.58 -8.37 -24.78
C ARG A 428 -72.83 -8.96 -25.44
N ALA A 429 -72.64 -9.82 -26.45
CA ALA A 429 -73.47 -10.99 -26.75
C ALA A 429 -72.64 -11.97 -27.62
N LEU A 430 -72.18 -13.08 -27.04
CA LEU A 430 -72.68 -14.44 -27.29
C LEU A 430 -72.38 -14.98 -28.71
N GLY A 431 -71.53 -16.00 -28.80
CA GLY A 431 -71.45 -16.85 -29.99
C GLY A 431 -70.12 -17.55 -30.18
N VAL A 432 -70.06 -18.83 -29.82
CA VAL A 432 -68.89 -19.72 -29.83
C VAL A 432 -68.75 -20.43 -31.19
N LYS A 433 -67.53 -20.97 -31.45
CA LYS A 433 -67.06 -21.93 -32.48
C LYS A 433 -66.41 -21.24 -33.70
N GLY A 434 -65.19 -21.57 -34.16
CA GLY A 434 -64.20 -22.58 -33.80
C GLY A 434 -63.26 -22.83 -35.00
N ARG A 435 -62.03 -23.29 -34.75
CA ARG A 435 -61.02 -23.86 -35.69
C ARG A 435 -60.45 -22.87 -36.73
N GLY A 436 -59.20 -22.90 -37.19
CA GLY A 436 -57.99 -23.70 -36.98
C GLY A 436 -56.78 -22.87 -37.49
N ALA A 437 -55.58 -23.10 -36.95
CA ALA A 437 -54.41 -23.58 -37.69
C ALA A 437 -54.11 -22.88 -39.03
N PHE A 438 -53.01 -22.11 -39.10
CA PHE A 438 -52.01 -22.04 -40.18
C PHE A 438 -50.99 -20.94 -39.82
N GLU A 439 -49.70 -21.22 -39.65
CA GLU A 439 -48.66 -21.51 -40.64
C GLU A 439 -47.95 -20.25 -41.15
N LEU A 440 -46.66 -20.45 -41.42
CA LEU A 440 -45.61 -19.53 -41.81
C LEU A 440 -45.96 -18.67 -43.04
N LEU A 441 -45.35 -17.49 -43.16
CA LEU A 441 -44.49 -17.10 -44.30
C LEU A 441 -44.09 -15.62 -44.22
N HIS A 442 -42.79 -15.39 -44.05
CA HIS A 442 -42.11 -14.18 -44.50
C HIS A 442 -41.91 -14.25 -46.02
N PRO A 443 -41.87 -13.10 -46.72
CA PRO A 443 -40.98 -12.96 -47.86
C PRO A 443 -39.97 -11.81 -47.72
N ALA A 444 -38.77 -12.17 -48.16
CA ALA A 444 -37.61 -11.40 -48.64
C ALA A 444 -37.98 -10.51 -49.86
N ALA A 445 -37.19 -9.59 -50.45
CA ALA A 445 -35.89 -8.96 -50.25
C ALA A 445 -35.67 -7.92 -51.39
N ALA A 446 -34.54 -7.18 -51.33
CA ALA A 446 -33.72 -6.57 -52.41
C ALA A 446 -33.46 -5.06 -52.17
N ALA A 447 -32.26 -4.65 -51.73
CA ALA A 447 -31.07 -4.24 -52.52
C ALA A 447 -31.16 -2.74 -52.92
N THR A 448 -30.16 -1.85 -52.84
CA THR A 448 -28.70 -1.94 -53.08
C THR A 448 -28.01 -0.66 -52.53
N ALA A 449 -26.69 -0.71 -52.26
CA ALA A 449 -25.80 0.36 -51.70
C ALA A 449 -25.36 1.43 -52.77
N PRO A 450 -24.45 2.44 -52.56
CA PRO A 450 -23.12 2.36 -51.89
C PRO A 450 -22.48 3.61 -51.18
N SER A 451 -21.44 3.33 -50.35
CA SER A 451 -20.18 4.07 -50.05
C SER A 451 -20.20 5.45 -49.33
N HIS A 452 -19.26 5.93 -48.47
CA HIS A 452 -17.83 5.67 -48.23
C HIS A 452 -17.37 6.05 -46.78
N HIS A 453 -16.38 5.29 -46.28
CA HIS A 453 -15.27 5.57 -45.34
C HIS A 453 -15.40 6.28 -43.96
N HIS A 454 -15.19 5.49 -42.89
CA HIS A 454 -14.32 5.88 -41.76
C HIS A 454 -13.55 4.67 -41.20
N GLN A 455 -12.23 4.83 -41.10
CA GLN A 455 -11.25 3.82 -40.69
C GLN A 455 -11.39 3.42 -39.22
N ARG A 456 -11.35 2.11 -38.95
CA ARG A 456 -11.27 1.48 -37.63
C ARG A 456 -9.83 1.09 -37.35
N TYR A 457 -9.26 1.55 -36.23
CA TYR A 457 -8.06 0.96 -35.65
C TYR A 457 -8.45 -0.31 -34.87
N TYR A 458 -7.95 -1.45 -35.33
CA TYR A 458 -7.98 -2.74 -34.64
C TYR A 458 -6.84 -2.80 -33.61
N TYR A 459 -7.13 -3.23 -32.38
CA TYR A 459 -6.12 -3.76 -31.45
C TYR A 459 -6.41 -5.24 -31.21
N TYR A 460 -5.43 -6.07 -31.58
CA TYR A 460 -5.39 -7.52 -31.43
C TYR A 460 -5.49 -7.95 -29.96
N TYR A 461 -6.43 -8.85 -29.66
CA TYR A 461 -6.48 -9.62 -28.41
C TYR A 461 -5.72 -10.93 -28.60
N TYR A 462 -4.54 -11.06 -27.97
CA TYR A 462 -3.89 -12.36 -27.79
C TYR A 462 -4.63 -13.14 -26.68
N TYR A 463 -5.34 -14.18 -27.09
CA TYR A 463 -5.89 -15.22 -26.22
C TYR A 463 -4.77 -16.21 -25.85
N TYR A 464 -4.32 -16.20 -24.60
CA TYR A 464 -3.59 -17.35 -24.04
C TYR A 464 -4.60 -18.36 -23.48
N HIS A 465 -4.79 -19.45 -24.21
CA HIS A 465 -5.43 -20.68 -23.74
C HIS A 465 -4.56 -21.32 -22.65
N TYR A 466 -5.07 -21.39 -21.42
CA TYR A 466 -4.49 -22.25 -20.38
C TYR A 466 -5.24 -23.58 -20.39
N HIS A 467 -4.58 -24.62 -20.90
CA HIS A 467 -4.94 -26.00 -20.65
C HIS A 467 -4.78 -26.29 -19.15
N TYR A 468 -5.87 -26.65 -18.48
CA TYR A 468 -5.84 -27.27 -17.15
C TYR A 468 -6.15 -28.75 -17.33
N HIS A 469 -5.15 -29.61 -17.08
CA HIS A 469 -5.36 -31.03 -16.83
C HIS A 469 -6.05 -31.23 -15.48
N PRO A 470 -7.06 -32.13 -15.37
CA PRO A 470 -7.70 -32.46 -14.11
C PRO A 470 -6.93 -33.56 -13.39
N LEU A 471 -6.43 -33.28 -12.18
CA LEU A 471 -5.99 -34.31 -11.23
C LEU A 471 -7.09 -34.51 -10.17
N SER A 472 -7.47 -35.78 -9.99
CA SER A 472 -8.49 -36.29 -9.06
C SER A 472 -8.08 -36.12 -7.57
N PRO A 473 -9.02 -36.29 -6.61
CA PRO A 473 -8.89 -35.82 -5.24
C PRO A 473 -8.23 -36.86 -4.31
N GLY A 474 -7.09 -36.51 -3.71
CA GLY A 474 -6.46 -37.26 -2.61
C GLY A 474 -6.76 -36.60 -1.25
N GLY A 475 -7.25 -37.40 -0.30
CA GLY A 475 -7.79 -36.95 0.99
C GLY A 475 -6.76 -36.36 1.96
N CYS A 476 -7.25 -35.45 2.80
CA CYS A 476 -6.52 -34.89 3.95
C CYS A 476 -6.59 -35.86 5.15
N PRO A 477 -5.49 -36.12 5.88
CA PRO A 477 -5.56 -36.72 7.20
C PRO A 477 -5.75 -35.65 8.29
N ASN A 478 -6.69 -35.92 9.20
CA ASN A 478 -6.98 -35.16 10.42
C ASN A 478 -5.78 -35.13 11.40
N PRO A 479 -5.51 -34.01 12.09
CA PRO A 479 -4.60 -34.02 13.23
C PRO A 479 -5.29 -34.60 14.47
N ARG A 480 -4.76 -35.74 14.94
CA ARG A 480 -5.09 -36.37 16.23
C ARG A 480 -4.65 -35.49 17.41
N THR A 481 -5.43 -35.58 18.47
CA THR A 481 -5.22 -35.06 19.83
C THR A 481 -3.86 -35.48 20.43
N PRO A 482 -3.18 -34.62 21.21
CA PRO A 482 -2.00 -35.04 21.98
C PRO A 482 -2.39 -35.74 23.29
N PRO A 483 -1.60 -36.72 23.78
CA PRO A 483 -1.80 -37.41 25.05
C PRO A 483 -1.26 -36.60 26.26
N PRO A 484 -1.66 -36.94 27.50
CA PRO A 484 -1.22 -36.24 28.70
C PRO A 484 0.13 -36.77 29.18
N SER A 485 1.00 -35.87 29.68
CA SER A 485 2.20 -36.25 30.42
C SER A 485 2.14 -35.68 31.84
N SER A 486 2.38 -36.57 32.79
CA SER A 486 2.42 -36.41 34.23
C SER A 486 3.78 -35.86 34.70
N ILE A 487 3.71 -34.86 35.58
CA ILE A 487 4.51 -34.62 36.80
C ILE A 487 6.03 -34.86 36.74
N SER A 488 6.81 -33.78 36.92
CA SER A 488 7.70 -33.67 38.08
C SER A 488 7.97 -32.20 38.44
N ARG A 489 7.95 -31.95 39.75
CA ARG A 489 8.01 -30.66 40.41
C ARG A 489 9.45 -30.46 40.87
N THR A 490 10.15 -29.47 40.33
CA THR A 490 11.40 -28.97 40.91
C THR A 490 11.23 -27.50 41.25
N THR A 491 11.29 -27.24 42.54
CA THR A 491 11.29 -25.95 43.21
C THR A 491 12.52 -25.14 42.81
N THR A 492 12.33 -23.94 42.28
CA THR A 492 13.38 -22.91 42.25
C THR A 492 12.78 -21.60 42.72
N THR A 493 13.42 -21.11 43.76
CA THR A 493 13.15 -19.96 44.61
C THR A 493 13.14 -18.64 43.84
N ARG A 494 12.13 -17.81 44.13
CA ARG A 494 12.04 -16.39 43.73
C ARG A 494 13.16 -15.58 44.42
N PRO A 495 13.86 -14.66 43.72
CA PRO A 495 14.61 -13.61 44.38
C PRO A 495 13.67 -12.50 44.89
N PRO A 496 14.02 -11.81 46.00
CA PRO A 496 13.13 -10.88 46.70
C PRO A 496 13.04 -9.50 46.04
N PHE A 497 11.91 -8.86 46.32
CA PHE A 497 11.57 -7.47 46.01
C PHE A 497 12.55 -6.49 46.66
N LEU A 498 13.06 -5.53 45.89
CA LEU A 498 13.72 -4.33 46.43
C LEU A 498 12.68 -3.24 46.74
N PRO A 499 12.83 -2.48 47.84
CA PRO A 499 11.84 -1.51 48.27
C PRO A 499 11.93 -0.19 47.51
N VAL A 500 10.76 0.44 47.40
CA VAL A 500 10.52 1.79 46.90
C VAL A 500 11.14 2.80 47.85
N THR A 501 12.06 3.63 47.36
CA THR A 501 12.54 4.81 48.07
C THR A 501 11.98 6.08 47.45
N THR A 502 11.60 6.96 48.37
CA THR A 502 10.83 8.19 48.27
C THR A 502 11.50 9.31 47.48
N ARG A 503 10.65 10.10 46.81
CA ARG A 503 10.96 11.39 46.18
C ARG A 503 11.55 12.39 47.18
N SER A 504 12.52 13.20 46.72
CA SER A 504 12.84 14.52 47.27
C SER A 504 12.89 15.56 46.13
N PRO A 505 12.73 16.87 46.43
CA PRO A 505 12.18 17.85 45.50
C PRO A 505 13.23 18.55 44.63
N PHE A 506 12.75 19.03 43.48
CA PHE A 506 13.45 19.91 42.55
C PHE A 506 13.85 21.23 43.21
N ALA A 507 15.12 21.59 43.11
CA ALA A 507 15.61 22.95 43.29
C ALA A 507 16.00 23.53 41.92
N THR A 508 15.36 24.64 41.56
CA THR A 508 15.60 25.45 40.37
C THR A 508 16.69 26.49 40.63
N SER A 509 17.71 26.55 39.77
CA SER A 509 18.57 27.72 39.60
C SER A 509 18.79 28.01 38.11
N PRO A 510 18.76 29.28 37.66
CA PRO A 510 18.70 29.63 36.25
C PRO A 510 20.10 29.74 35.65
N THR A 511 20.41 28.93 34.62
CA THR A 511 21.57 29.18 33.77
C THR A 511 21.18 30.10 32.63
N ALA A 512 21.69 31.32 32.68
CA ALA A 512 21.68 32.29 31.61
C ALA A 512 22.34 31.70 30.35
N ALA A 513 21.67 31.83 29.20
CA ALA A 513 22.24 31.53 27.90
C ALA A 513 23.29 32.61 27.57
N LYS A 514 24.58 32.23 27.56
CA LYS A 514 25.62 33.02 26.91
C LYS A 514 25.47 32.88 25.40
N MET A 515 25.31 34.00 24.70
CA MET A 515 25.48 34.05 23.24
C MET A 515 26.91 33.65 22.89
N ALA A 516 27.10 32.95 21.77
CA ALA A 516 28.41 32.60 21.24
C ALA A 516 29.22 33.88 21.00
N SER A 517 30.46 33.93 21.49
CA SER A 517 31.36 35.05 21.25
C SER A 517 31.73 35.14 19.77
N ASP A 518 32.04 36.33 19.29
CA ASP A 518 32.44 36.58 17.88
C ASP A 518 33.64 35.71 17.47
N ASP A 519 34.49 35.33 18.42
CA ASP A 519 35.60 34.38 18.22
C ASP A 519 35.13 32.95 17.83
N ASP A 520 34.00 32.48 18.38
CA ASP A 520 33.46 31.16 18.03
C ASP A 520 32.84 31.17 16.63
N TYR A 521 32.33 32.33 16.19
CA TYR A 521 31.78 32.52 14.86
C TYR A 521 32.88 32.64 13.80
N MET A 522 33.96 33.35 14.10
CA MET A 522 35.16 33.41 13.24
C MET A 522 35.83 32.04 13.11
N ALA A 523 35.95 31.28 14.21
CA ALA A 523 36.48 29.91 14.17
C ALA A 523 35.63 28.94 13.32
N PHE A 524 34.31 29.16 13.26
CA PHE A 524 33.42 28.37 12.41
C PHE A 524 33.57 28.72 10.92
N LEU A 525 33.70 30.01 10.59
CA LEU A 525 33.93 30.46 9.21
C LEU A 525 35.30 30.02 8.68
N ASP A 526 36.34 30.10 9.50
CA ASP A 526 37.69 29.63 9.14
C ASP A 526 37.74 28.11 8.95
N LYS A 527 36.93 27.36 9.71
CA LYS A 527 36.80 25.90 9.57
C LYS A 527 36.02 25.49 8.33
N ALA A 528 35.07 26.32 7.87
CA ALA A 528 34.31 26.06 6.65
C ALA A 528 35.09 26.40 5.38
N ASN A 529 36.07 27.30 5.47
CA ASN A 529 36.89 27.75 4.33
C ASN A 529 38.23 27.02 4.18
N ARG A 530 38.60 26.11 5.08
CA ARG A 530 39.78 25.26 4.92
C ARG A 530 39.59 24.19 3.85
N ASP A 531 40.59 24.04 2.98
CA ASP A 531 40.63 23.06 1.90
C ASP A 531 40.60 21.62 2.47
N PRO A 532 39.72 20.73 2.01
CA PRO A 532 39.64 19.34 2.48
C PRO A 532 40.93 18.52 2.25
N SER A 533 41.88 19.03 1.46
CA SER A 533 43.19 18.40 1.22
C SER A 533 44.20 18.61 2.36
N GLU A 534 44.02 19.59 3.25
CA GLU A 534 44.90 19.82 4.41
C GLU A 534 44.69 18.80 5.54
N GLY A 535 43.57 18.06 5.53
CA GLY A 535 43.29 16.98 6.47
C GLY A 535 44.11 15.70 6.24
N ALA A 536 44.88 15.62 5.15
CA ALA A 536 45.75 14.48 4.85
C ALA A 536 47.16 14.61 5.44
N THR A 537 47.55 15.80 5.94
CA THR A 537 48.91 16.05 6.46
C THR A 537 48.99 16.22 7.98
N ALA A 538 47.86 16.15 8.70
CA ALA A 538 47.80 16.34 10.16
C ALA A 538 47.30 15.10 10.96
N ALA A 539 47.48 13.89 10.42
CA ALA A 539 47.46 12.64 11.19
C ALA A 539 48.88 12.04 11.30
N ALA A 540 49.91 12.89 11.28
CA ALA A 540 51.32 12.51 11.33
C ALA A 540 52.06 13.07 12.57
N THR A 541 51.34 13.42 13.65
CA THR A 541 51.99 13.96 14.87
C THR A 541 51.26 13.55 16.15
N ALA A 542 51.03 12.23 16.31
CA ALA A 542 50.83 11.60 17.61
C ALA A 542 50.91 10.07 17.47
N ARG A 543 52.07 9.58 17.04
CA ARG A 543 52.63 8.22 17.23
C ARG A 543 53.86 8.15 16.33
N GLY A 544 55.04 8.07 16.93
CA GLY A 544 56.29 7.92 16.19
C GLY A 544 56.23 6.66 15.31
N GLY A 545 56.43 6.84 14.02
CA GLY A 545 56.60 5.79 13.04
C GLY A 545 57.43 6.37 11.92
N SER A 546 58.68 5.95 11.81
CA SER A 546 59.61 6.35 10.76
C SER A 546 58.95 6.28 9.39
N LYS A 547 59.23 7.25 8.51
CA LYS A 547 59.09 7.05 7.05
C LYS A 547 59.74 5.70 6.73
N GLY A 548 58.95 4.69 6.39
CA GLY A 548 59.45 3.36 6.07
C GLY A 548 60.34 3.45 4.84
N GLY A 549 61.66 3.39 5.05
CA GLY A 549 62.63 3.33 3.96
C GLY A 549 62.36 2.11 3.08
N GLU A 550 62.60 2.28 1.78
CA GLU A 550 62.62 1.18 0.83
C GLU A 550 63.63 0.12 1.31
N LEU A 551 63.19 -1.14 1.45
CA LEU A 551 64.06 -2.23 1.88
C LEU A 551 64.95 -2.64 0.71
N LYS A 552 66.22 -2.87 1.03
CA LYS A 552 67.25 -3.18 0.06
C LYS A 552 66.94 -4.52 -0.61
N ALA A 553 66.71 -4.49 -1.93
CA ALA A 553 66.40 -5.67 -2.72
C ALA A 553 67.62 -6.24 -3.47
N THR A 554 68.61 -5.41 -3.82
CA THR A 554 69.76 -5.83 -4.64
C THR A 554 71.05 -5.17 -4.14
N ASP A 555 72.14 -5.95 -4.06
CA ASP A 555 73.47 -5.45 -3.73
C ASP A 555 74.15 -4.76 -4.92
N ALA A 556 74.90 -3.69 -4.64
CA ALA A 556 75.61 -2.93 -5.67
C ALA A 556 76.72 -3.79 -6.32
N GLY A 557 76.64 -4.01 -7.63
CA GLY A 557 77.64 -4.78 -8.40
C GLY A 557 77.28 -6.25 -8.64
N VAL A 558 76.10 -6.71 -8.21
CA VAL A 558 75.64 -8.10 -8.41
C VAL A 558 74.72 -8.20 -9.63
N ARG A 559 75.00 -9.15 -10.53
CA ARG A 559 74.20 -9.39 -11.74
C ARG A 559 73.00 -10.29 -11.41
N ILE A 560 71.80 -9.82 -11.72
CA ILE A 560 70.55 -10.58 -11.56
C ILE A 560 70.52 -11.76 -12.57
N PRO A 561 70.18 -12.99 -12.14
CA PRO A 561 70.05 -14.13 -13.05
C PRO A 561 68.99 -13.90 -14.14
N PRO A 562 69.26 -14.30 -15.40
CA PRO A 562 68.35 -14.06 -16.52
C PRO A 562 66.97 -14.74 -16.34
N GLU A 563 66.92 -15.86 -15.64
CA GLU A 563 65.69 -16.62 -15.36
C GLU A 563 64.70 -15.80 -14.53
N ILE A 564 65.19 -15.08 -13.51
CA ILE A 564 64.35 -14.25 -12.64
C ILE A 564 63.98 -12.96 -13.36
N ALA A 565 64.91 -12.37 -14.11
CA ALA A 565 64.66 -11.15 -14.88
C ALA A 565 63.65 -11.36 -16.03
N GLU A 566 63.44 -12.59 -16.50
CA GLU A 566 62.37 -12.96 -17.42
C GLU A 566 61.05 -13.20 -16.70
N ALA A 567 61.08 -13.98 -15.60
CA ALA A 567 59.89 -14.32 -14.83
C ALA A 567 59.21 -13.11 -14.17
N THR A 568 59.94 -12.03 -13.86
CA THR A 568 59.36 -10.82 -13.25
C THR A 568 58.81 -9.80 -14.24
N ARG A 569 58.92 -9.98 -15.57
CA ARG A 569 58.50 -8.93 -16.54
C ARG A 569 57.00 -8.68 -16.58
N ASP A 570 56.20 -9.74 -16.52
CA ASP A 570 54.75 -9.70 -16.63
C ASP A 570 54.02 -10.31 -15.41
N ALA A 571 54.75 -10.52 -14.31
CA ALA A 571 54.21 -11.12 -13.08
C ALA A 571 53.85 -10.06 -12.04
N PHE A 572 52.61 -10.12 -11.53
CA PHE A 572 52.08 -9.21 -10.52
C PHE A 572 51.53 -9.99 -9.33
N TYR A 573 51.74 -9.45 -8.13
CA TYR A 573 51.12 -10.01 -6.93
C TYR A 573 49.71 -9.44 -6.76
N VAL A 574 48.71 -10.32 -6.77
CA VAL A 574 47.29 -9.93 -6.79
C VAL A 574 46.85 -9.64 -5.36
N SER A 575 46.90 -8.37 -5.00
CA SER A 575 46.40 -7.81 -3.74
C SER A 575 45.78 -6.45 -4.04
N ASP A 576 45.20 -5.77 -3.05
CA ASP A 576 44.65 -4.42 -3.24
C ASP A 576 45.69 -3.38 -3.74
N ALA A 577 46.99 -3.72 -3.75
CA ALA A 577 48.07 -2.90 -4.30
C ALA A 577 48.41 -3.19 -5.78
N ASP A 578 48.12 -4.39 -6.30
CA ASP A 578 48.50 -4.87 -7.65
C ASP A 578 49.93 -4.48 -8.09
N GLU A 579 50.95 -4.70 -7.24
CA GLU A 579 52.34 -4.35 -7.53
C GLU A 579 53.10 -5.48 -8.28
N PRO A 580 54.03 -5.12 -9.20
CA PRO A 580 54.85 -6.10 -9.92
C PRO A 580 55.87 -6.76 -8.99
N PHE A 581 56.29 -7.99 -9.34
CA PHE A 581 57.41 -8.62 -8.65
C PHE A 581 58.74 -7.94 -8.99
N VAL A 582 59.56 -7.70 -7.97
CA VAL A 582 60.89 -7.08 -8.09
C VAL A 582 61.96 -8.15 -7.82
N PRO A 583 62.99 -8.29 -8.68
CA PRO A 583 64.07 -9.25 -8.47
C PRO A 583 64.92 -8.90 -7.24
N VAL A 584 65.31 -9.92 -6.49
CA VAL A 584 66.14 -9.83 -5.27
C VAL A 584 67.46 -10.56 -5.49
N CYS A 585 68.56 -9.89 -5.17
CA CYS A 585 69.90 -10.49 -5.19
C CYS A 585 70.78 -9.86 -4.10
N LEU A 586 70.93 -10.54 -2.98
CA LEU A 586 71.67 -10.09 -1.81
C LEU A 586 72.87 -11.01 -1.57
N THR A 587 73.98 -10.45 -1.11
CA THR A 587 75.15 -11.21 -0.68
C THR A 587 74.87 -11.86 0.68
N TRP A 588 75.17 -13.15 0.81
CA TRP A 588 74.89 -13.93 2.01
C TRP A 588 76.01 -14.92 2.28
N ASP A 589 76.60 -14.87 3.46
CA ASP A 589 77.60 -15.86 3.82
C ASP A 589 76.92 -17.06 4.49
N GLU A 590 76.88 -18.20 3.80
CA GLU A 590 76.09 -19.35 4.25
C GLU A 590 76.72 -20.10 5.41
N ASP A 591 78.03 -19.95 5.71
CA ASP A 591 78.78 -20.44 6.89
C ASP A 591 78.29 -21.77 7.55
N GLY A 592 77.75 -22.69 6.75
CA GLY A 592 77.11 -23.94 7.22
C GLY A 592 75.72 -23.81 7.88
N LYS A 593 75.12 -22.61 7.95
CA LYS A 593 73.83 -22.32 8.60
C LYS A 593 72.60 -22.40 7.69
N GLY A 594 72.76 -22.30 6.37
CA GLY A 594 71.65 -22.33 5.41
C GLY A 594 71.01 -20.95 5.21
N LEU A 595 69.69 -20.92 4.94
CA LEU A 595 68.93 -19.68 4.74
C LEU A 595 68.84 -18.83 6.03
N PRO A 596 68.90 -17.48 5.94
CA PRO A 596 68.91 -16.61 7.12
C PRO A 596 67.72 -16.79 8.07
N ASP A 597 67.95 -16.60 9.36
CA ASP A 597 66.89 -16.48 10.36
C ASP A 597 66.23 -15.08 10.33
N GLU A 598 65.12 -14.87 11.04
CA GLU A 598 64.30 -13.65 10.99
C GLU A 598 65.08 -12.35 11.24
N GLU A 599 65.96 -12.34 12.25
CA GLU A 599 66.79 -11.17 12.61
C GLU A 599 67.95 -10.94 11.63
N GLU A 600 68.54 -12.03 11.14
CA GLU A 600 69.62 -12.00 10.14
C GLU A 600 69.07 -11.47 8.80
N PHE A 601 67.88 -11.94 8.40
CA PHE A 601 67.17 -11.46 7.22
C PHE A 601 66.80 -9.98 7.36
N ALA A 602 66.25 -9.57 8.52
CA ALA A 602 65.92 -8.17 8.79
C ALA A 602 67.15 -7.23 8.68
N SER A 603 68.32 -7.71 9.10
CA SER A 603 69.58 -6.98 9.00
C SER A 603 70.07 -6.86 7.55
N LEU A 604 69.94 -7.92 6.74
CA LEU A 604 70.34 -7.94 5.33
C LEU A 604 69.54 -6.95 4.47
N ILE A 605 68.24 -6.87 4.69
CA ILE A 605 67.34 -5.96 3.98
C ILE A 605 67.41 -4.51 4.49
N GLN A 606 68.27 -4.24 5.48
CA GLN A 606 68.44 -2.95 6.17
C GLN A 606 67.14 -2.44 6.81
N HIS A 607 66.43 -3.31 7.53
CA HIS A 607 65.24 -2.92 8.27
C HIS A 607 65.62 -1.90 9.38
N PRO A 608 64.85 -0.80 9.56
CA PRO A 608 65.19 0.27 10.51
C PRO A 608 65.25 -0.18 11.98
N ASP A 609 64.64 -1.31 12.31
CA ASP A 609 64.73 -1.97 13.61
C ASP A 609 64.70 -3.50 13.40
N PRO A 610 65.86 -4.19 13.37
CA PRO A 610 65.92 -5.61 13.07
C PRO A 610 65.37 -6.49 14.21
N ALA A 611 65.47 -6.04 15.47
CA ALA A 611 65.01 -6.80 16.63
C ALA A 611 63.47 -6.80 16.80
N ASN A 612 62.78 -5.78 16.25
CA ASN A 612 61.32 -5.67 16.32
C ASN A 612 60.65 -5.77 14.93
N ALA A 613 61.28 -6.43 13.96
CA ALA A 613 60.81 -6.50 12.58
C ALA A 613 59.57 -7.39 12.38
N ASN A 614 59.23 -8.26 13.34
CA ASN A 614 58.09 -9.19 13.28
C ASN A 614 57.99 -9.95 11.93
N ILE A 615 59.13 -10.42 11.41
CA ILE A 615 59.18 -11.16 10.15
C ILE A 615 58.67 -12.57 10.43
N GLU A 616 57.76 -13.07 9.59
CA GLU A 616 57.26 -14.45 9.70
C GLU A 616 57.81 -15.28 8.54
N ILE A 617 58.40 -16.44 8.86
CA ILE A 617 58.82 -17.43 7.86
C ILE A 617 57.62 -18.31 7.49
N GLN A 618 57.34 -18.45 6.19
CA GLN A 618 56.27 -19.25 5.65
C GLN A 618 56.80 -20.25 4.60
N ASP A 619 56.17 -21.42 4.53
CA ASP A 619 56.41 -22.36 3.45
C ASP A 619 55.74 -21.87 2.16
N PRO A 620 56.36 -22.07 0.97
CA PRO A 620 55.77 -21.64 -0.31
C PRO A 620 54.34 -22.17 -0.56
N ALA A 621 54.02 -23.36 -0.03
CA ALA A 621 52.70 -23.96 -0.17
C ALA A 621 51.60 -23.26 0.65
N ASP A 622 51.97 -22.66 1.79
CA ASP A 622 51.05 -21.91 2.65
C ASP A 622 50.83 -20.50 2.12
N TRP A 623 51.87 -19.90 1.51
CA TRP A 623 51.80 -18.59 0.87
C TRP A 623 50.96 -18.59 -0.42
N ASP A 624 51.13 -19.61 -1.28
CA ASP A 624 50.36 -19.77 -2.51
C ASP A 624 49.58 -21.10 -2.56
N PRO A 625 48.49 -21.22 -1.77
CA PRO A 625 47.71 -22.46 -1.69
C PRO A 625 46.96 -22.79 -2.98
N ARG A 626 46.96 -21.89 -3.97
CA ARG A 626 46.29 -22.07 -5.27
C ARG A 626 47.27 -22.31 -6.41
N GLY A 627 48.57 -22.26 -6.16
CA GLY A 627 49.62 -22.44 -7.17
C GLY A 627 49.60 -21.38 -8.27
N GLN A 628 49.14 -20.16 -7.96
CA GLN A 628 49.05 -19.05 -8.92
C GLN A 628 50.43 -18.52 -9.34
N TYR A 629 51.46 -18.75 -8.52
CA TYR A 629 52.83 -18.24 -8.69
C TYR A 629 53.86 -19.37 -8.85
N ALA A 630 53.42 -20.56 -9.30
CA ALA A 630 54.29 -21.72 -9.52
C ALA A 630 55.46 -21.41 -10.48
N GLU A 631 55.22 -20.61 -11.53
CA GLU A 631 56.25 -20.21 -12.49
C GLU A 631 57.38 -19.38 -11.84
N LEU A 632 57.07 -18.57 -10.83
CA LEU A 632 58.07 -17.80 -10.08
C LEU A 632 58.89 -18.70 -9.15
N LEU A 633 58.25 -19.64 -8.47
CA LEU A 633 58.94 -20.62 -7.62
C LEU A 633 59.89 -21.49 -8.45
N ASP A 634 59.45 -21.91 -9.63
CA ASP A 634 60.27 -22.69 -10.56
C ASP A 634 61.42 -21.86 -11.13
N ALA A 635 61.21 -20.56 -11.42
CA ALA A 635 62.28 -19.65 -11.84
C ALA A 635 63.34 -19.45 -10.75
N VAL A 636 62.93 -19.27 -9.49
CA VAL A 636 63.86 -19.16 -8.36
C VAL A 636 64.63 -20.47 -8.16
N ARG A 637 63.96 -21.62 -8.17
CA ARG A 637 64.62 -22.94 -8.08
C ARG A 637 65.59 -23.19 -9.23
N LYS A 638 65.24 -22.78 -10.44
CA LYS A 638 66.10 -22.91 -11.62
C LYS A 638 67.35 -22.02 -11.49
N ALA A 639 67.18 -20.79 -11.03
CA ALA A 639 68.28 -19.87 -10.76
C ALA A 639 69.24 -20.40 -9.68
N THR A 640 68.72 -21.07 -8.64
CA THR A 640 69.52 -21.59 -7.52
C THR A 640 69.92 -23.07 -7.64
N LYS A 641 69.78 -23.67 -8.83
CA LYS A 641 70.11 -25.10 -9.10
C LYS A 641 69.38 -26.09 -8.18
N GLY A 642 68.14 -25.77 -7.79
CA GLY A 642 67.26 -26.64 -7.01
C GLY A 642 67.38 -26.49 -5.50
N ALA A 643 67.94 -25.37 -5.01
CA ALA A 643 67.95 -25.06 -3.58
C ALA A 643 66.52 -24.85 -3.03
N ASP A 644 66.37 -25.03 -1.72
CA ASP A 644 65.08 -24.86 -1.04
C ASP A 644 64.66 -23.39 -1.03
N VAL A 645 63.38 -23.13 -1.29
CA VAL A 645 62.83 -21.77 -1.41
C VAL A 645 62.01 -21.47 -0.16
N ARG A 646 62.29 -20.34 0.47
CA ARG A 646 61.58 -19.87 1.67
C ARG A 646 60.88 -18.55 1.39
N VAL A 647 59.72 -18.36 2.01
CA VAL A 647 58.95 -17.12 1.92
C VAL A 647 59.07 -16.35 3.24
N TYR A 648 59.55 -15.11 3.18
CA TYR A 648 59.56 -14.20 4.33
C TYR A 648 58.45 -13.18 4.18
N ARG A 649 57.58 -13.10 5.18
CA ARG A 649 56.52 -12.11 5.29
C ARG A 649 57.01 -10.97 6.18
N VAL A 650 57.29 -9.81 5.59
CA VAL A 650 57.86 -8.64 6.28
C VAL A 650 56.78 -7.57 6.45
N PRO A 651 56.26 -7.32 7.67
CA PRO A 651 55.25 -6.30 7.89
C PRO A 651 55.83 -4.89 7.71
N ARG A 652 55.06 -4.01 7.08
CA ARG A 652 55.37 -2.58 6.92
C ARG A 652 54.37 -1.73 7.69
N ALA A 653 54.57 -0.40 7.65
CA ALA A 653 53.66 0.52 8.31
C ALA A 653 52.22 0.39 7.79
N GLY A 654 51.26 0.20 8.70
CA GLY A 654 49.84 0.09 8.39
C GLY A 654 49.43 -1.34 7.99
N ALA A 655 48.70 -1.46 6.88
CA ALA A 655 48.16 -2.71 6.35
C ALA A 655 49.06 -3.33 5.25
N ARG A 656 50.29 -2.83 5.09
CA ARG A 656 51.21 -3.21 4.03
C ARG A 656 52.16 -4.30 4.51
N VAL A 657 52.43 -5.28 3.66
CA VAL A 657 53.32 -6.41 3.93
C VAL A 657 54.14 -6.69 2.67
N GLU A 658 55.45 -6.91 2.79
CA GLU A 658 56.29 -7.36 1.67
C GLU A 658 56.53 -8.86 1.78
N TYR A 659 56.23 -9.60 0.72
CA TYR A 659 56.55 -11.02 0.59
C TYR A 659 57.85 -11.18 -0.18
N TRP A 660 58.79 -11.93 0.38
CA TRP A 660 60.10 -12.20 -0.20
C TRP A 660 60.27 -13.69 -0.41
N LEU A 661 60.40 -14.12 -1.66
CA LEU A 661 60.63 -15.51 -2.04
C LEU A 661 62.09 -15.67 -2.41
N VAL A 662 62.86 -16.35 -1.57
CA VAL A 662 64.32 -16.36 -1.66
C VAL A 662 64.87 -17.77 -1.48
N ALA A 663 65.90 -18.09 -2.24
CA ALA A 663 66.73 -19.29 -2.10
C ALA A 663 68.22 -18.91 -2.14
N SER A 664 69.08 -19.76 -1.59
CA SER A 664 70.54 -19.55 -1.63
C SER A 664 71.16 -20.12 -2.91
N GLU A 665 72.09 -19.36 -3.50
CA GLU A 665 72.89 -19.70 -4.66
C GLU A 665 74.37 -19.63 -4.29
N GLY A 666 75.09 -20.75 -4.31
CA GLY A 666 76.55 -20.81 -4.09
C GLY A 666 76.98 -21.77 -2.98
N THR A 667 78.25 -21.71 -2.56
CA THR A 667 78.77 -22.54 -1.46
C THR A 667 79.61 -21.67 -0.51
N SER A 668 79.16 -21.60 0.74
CA SER A 668 79.80 -21.21 2.01
C SER A 668 80.77 -20.00 2.15
N LYS A 669 81.24 -19.31 1.10
CA LYS A 669 81.98 -18.02 1.25
C LYS A 669 81.64 -16.95 0.20
N GLU A 670 80.93 -17.34 -0.85
CA GLU A 670 80.43 -16.43 -1.91
C GLU A 670 78.94 -16.66 -2.19
N ALA A 671 78.19 -17.16 -1.20
CA ALA A 671 76.78 -17.44 -1.38
C ALA A 671 75.97 -16.14 -1.57
N ARG A 672 74.86 -16.27 -2.27
CA ARG A 672 73.95 -15.18 -2.60
C ARG A 672 72.53 -15.62 -2.34
N LEU A 673 71.70 -14.72 -1.85
CA LEU A 673 70.27 -14.88 -1.76
C LEU A 673 69.64 -14.34 -3.02
N VAL A 674 68.98 -15.22 -3.75
CA VAL A 674 68.39 -14.91 -5.05
C VAL A 674 66.90 -15.20 -5.00
N GLY A 675 66.09 -14.27 -5.48
CA GLY A 675 64.66 -14.35 -5.29
C GLY A 675 63.85 -13.26 -5.97
N VAL A 676 62.61 -13.14 -5.53
CA VAL A 676 61.69 -12.07 -5.92
C VAL A 676 60.98 -11.51 -4.69
N LYS A 677 60.59 -10.24 -4.73
CA LYS A 677 59.75 -9.62 -3.71
C LYS A 677 58.53 -8.96 -4.32
N ALA A 678 57.44 -8.87 -3.56
CA ALA A 678 56.26 -8.10 -3.93
C ALA A 678 55.61 -7.45 -2.71
N LEU A 679 55.05 -6.25 -2.89
CA LEU A 679 54.25 -5.59 -1.88
C LEU A 679 52.79 -6.05 -1.94
N ALA A 680 52.23 -6.33 -0.79
CA ALA A 680 50.84 -6.69 -0.58
C ALA A 680 50.17 -5.72 0.40
N ILE A 681 48.86 -5.53 0.22
CA ILE A 681 48.01 -4.92 1.26
C ILE A 681 47.11 -6.02 1.82
N GLU A 682 47.27 -6.31 3.10
CA GLU A 682 46.43 -7.24 3.86
C GLU A 682 45.33 -6.44 4.56
N SER A 683 44.06 -6.73 4.26
CA SER A 683 42.89 -5.97 4.75
C SER A 683 42.09 -6.68 5.84
#